data_AF-A0A5A7Q863-F1
#
_entry.id   AF-A0A5A7Q863-F1
#
_cell.length_a   1.000
_cell.length_b   1.000
_cell.length_c   1.000
_cell.angle_alpha   90.00
_cell.angle_beta   90.00
_cell.angle_gamma   90.00
#
_symmetry.space_group_name_H-M   'P 1'
#
loop_
_entity.id
_entity.type
_entity.pdbx_description
1 polymer ?
#
loop_
_entity_poly.entity_id
_entity_poly.type
_entity_poly.pdbx_seq_one_letter_code
_entity_poly.pdbx_strand_id
1 'polypeptide(L)'
;ILVLVISFSFICALLTLIHYLQKLWLNPIRYQHLMRSQGINGPRYRFLFGNTREIMNMTRETTVKSMDRVSHDIYPRILPHVHYWANLYGANFLNWYGPQAQLVVTELELVKEILNDKDGNFPKIDLEGHAKRLLGDGLSSSKGEKWAKMRKLANNAFHGESLKIMIPTMISSVETMLEKWKDYEGKEIEVFEEFRILTSDIISKTAFGSSYSEGEIIFDKLMKLTLILSRNTHKIKLPLLRSFVSRIFPSNDDLESKKLEKGLRDCIVRVITKREMEENSKSDFLGKLLESNNERNKKNLKMSVQEIVDECKTFYFAGHETTMSLLAWTIMLLCQNQEWQEKVRQEIIEVLGQTLNMIIDESLRLYPPVPAIKRKVDKRTKLGNLHLPPHMELYISPLTLHHDHNLWGEDVHLFKPERFAKGIVMATNNNPVAFMPFGFGPRICVGLDFAKIEAKIVISMILQRYRLVLSTTYVHSPVKVFMVRPEFGVQLLESNNERDEKNLKMSVQEIVDECKTFYFAGHETTMSLLAWTIMLLCQNQEWQEKVRQEIIEVFGQTLNMIIDESLRLYPPVPAIKRKVDKQTKLGNLQLPPQMELYISPLALHHDHKIWGENVHLFKPERFAKGIVMATNNNPVAFMPFGFGPRICVGLDFAKIEAKIVISMILQRYRMVLSTTYVHSPVKVFMVRPEFGVQVIVERI
;
A
#
# COMPACT_ATOMS: atom_id res chain seq x y z
N ILE A 1 67.86 1.53 -19.55
CA ILE A 1 66.74 1.98 -18.68
C ILE A 1 65.62 2.63 -19.51
N LEU A 2 65.87 3.70 -20.26
CA LEU A 2 64.84 4.40 -21.06
C LEU A 2 64.09 3.46 -22.05
N VAL A 3 64.81 2.62 -22.79
CA VAL A 3 64.21 1.64 -23.73
C VAL A 3 63.32 0.62 -23.02
N LEU A 4 63.68 0.18 -21.81
CA LEU A 4 62.87 -0.75 -21.01
C LEU A 4 61.59 -0.08 -20.49
N VAL A 5 61.67 1.18 -20.07
CA VAL A 5 60.50 1.96 -19.63
C VAL A 5 59.53 2.21 -20.79
N ILE A 6 60.04 2.56 -21.97
CA ILE A 6 59.23 2.76 -23.18
C ILE A 6 58.57 1.44 -23.60
N SER A 7 59.32 0.33 -23.60
CA SER A 7 58.80 -0.99 -23.96
C SER A 7 57.71 -1.47 -22.99
N PHE A 8 57.91 -1.29 -21.68
CA PHE A 8 56.90 -1.61 -20.67
C PHE A 8 55.63 -0.75 -20.82
N SER A 9 55.80 0.56 -21.05
CA SER A 9 54.68 1.48 -21.31
C SER A 9 53.88 1.08 -22.55
N PHE A 10 54.58 0.71 -23.64
CA PHE A 10 53.95 0.23 -24.87
C PHE A 10 53.18 -1.07 -24.65
N ILE A 11 53.74 -2.04 -23.93
CA ILE A 11 53.05 -3.30 -23.57
C ILE A 11 51.79 -3.00 -22.76
N CYS A 12 51.88 -2.13 -21.74
CA CYS A 12 50.74 -1.72 -20.94
C CYS A 12 49.65 -1.03 -21.80
N ALA A 13 50.03 -0.16 -22.73
CA ALA A 13 49.11 0.49 -23.64
C ALA A 13 48.44 -0.51 -24.59
N LEU A 14 49.19 -1.47 -25.14
CA LEU A 14 48.68 -2.52 -26.02
C LEU A 14 47.71 -3.45 -25.28
N LEU A 15 48.06 -3.91 -24.08
CA LEU A 15 47.18 -4.73 -23.24
C LEU A 15 45.89 -3.98 -22.88
N THR A 16 45.99 -2.68 -22.60
CA THR A 16 44.82 -1.83 -22.34
C THR A 16 43.94 -1.71 -23.58
N LEU A 17 44.53 -1.51 -24.76
CA LEU A 17 43.80 -1.46 -26.03
C LEU A 17 43.09 -2.78 -26.34
N ILE A 18 43.78 -3.93 -26.17
CA ILE A 18 43.18 -5.26 -26.35
C ILE A 18 42.01 -5.45 -25.39
N HIS A 19 42.17 -5.11 -24.11
CA HIS A 19 41.08 -5.19 -23.14
C HIS A 19 39.88 -4.32 -23.56
N TYR A 20 40.13 -3.13 -24.09
CA TYR A 20 39.08 -2.25 -24.61
C TYR A 20 38.38 -2.83 -25.84
N LEU A 21 39.12 -3.36 -26.82
CA LEU A 21 38.55 -4.01 -28.00
C LEU A 21 37.72 -5.23 -27.60
N GLN A 22 38.18 -6.01 -26.63
CA GLN A 22 37.42 -7.13 -26.07
C GLN A 22 36.11 -6.65 -25.44
N LYS A 23 36.17 -5.64 -24.57
CA LYS A 23 35.01 -5.16 -23.81
C LYS A 23 33.99 -4.40 -24.66
N LEU A 24 34.45 -3.57 -25.58
CA LEU A 24 33.61 -2.66 -26.38
C LEU A 24 33.19 -3.24 -27.73
N TRP A 25 33.84 -4.31 -28.21
CA TRP A 25 33.53 -4.86 -29.53
C TRP A 25 33.28 -6.37 -29.51
N LEU A 26 34.27 -7.16 -29.09
CA LEU A 26 34.19 -8.62 -29.20
C LEU A 26 33.15 -9.23 -28.26
N ASN A 27 33.09 -8.78 -27.00
CA ASN A 27 32.14 -9.30 -26.01
C ASN A 27 30.69 -9.03 -26.42
N PRO A 28 30.29 -7.80 -26.81
CA PRO A 28 28.97 -7.54 -27.36
C PRO A 28 28.60 -8.47 -28.53
N ILE A 29 29.49 -8.63 -29.51
CA ILE A 29 29.25 -9.52 -30.66
C ILE A 29 29.05 -10.98 -30.21
N ARG A 30 29.89 -11.46 -29.28
CA ARG A 30 29.78 -12.82 -28.73
C ARG A 30 28.48 -13.04 -27.99
N TYR A 31 28.08 -12.10 -27.14
CA TYR A 31 26.80 -12.18 -26.41
C TYR A 31 25.62 -12.16 -27.39
N GLN A 32 25.66 -11.32 -28.42
CA GLN A 32 24.61 -11.27 -29.44
C GLN A 32 24.47 -12.60 -30.19
N HIS A 33 25.58 -13.24 -30.58
CA HIS A 33 25.55 -14.55 -31.24
C HIS A 33 25.06 -15.64 -30.29
N LEU A 34 25.53 -15.65 -29.04
CA LEU A 34 25.12 -16.62 -28.03
C LEU A 34 23.61 -16.54 -27.77
N MET A 35 23.05 -15.34 -27.62
CA MET A 35 21.61 -15.16 -27.40
C MET A 35 20.81 -15.58 -28.63
N ARG A 36 21.24 -15.20 -29.84
CA ARG A 36 20.58 -15.61 -31.09
C ARG A 36 20.56 -17.12 -31.30
N SER A 37 21.65 -17.82 -30.96
CA SER A 37 21.70 -19.28 -31.04
C SER A 37 20.70 -19.99 -30.12
N GLN A 38 20.13 -19.26 -29.15
CA GLN A 38 19.15 -19.74 -28.18
C GLN A 38 17.75 -19.16 -28.45
N GLY A 39 17.53 -18.59 -29.64
CA GLY A 39 16.23 -18.02 -30.05
C GLY A 39 15.96 -16.60 -29.56
N ILE A 40 16.87 -15.97 -28.79
CA ILE A 40 16.69 -14.60 -28.32
C ILE A 40 17.23 -13.61 -29.36
N ASN A 41 16.31 -12.88 -29.98
CA ASN A 41 16.59 -11.84 -30.96
C ASN A 41 16.60 -10.45 -30.31
N GLY A 42 16.89 -9.42 -31.12
CA GLY A 42 16.96 -8.04 -30.65
C GLY A 42 17.65 -7.11 -31.64
N PRO A 43 17.61 -5.79 -31.39
CA PRO A 43 18.31 -4.82 -32.22
C PRO A 43 19.82 -5.09 -32.26
N ARG A 44 20.45 -4.81 -33.40
CA ARG A 44 21.90 -5.04 -33.57
C ARG A 44 22.71 -4.12 -32.65
N TYR A 45 23.79 -4.66 -32.08
CA TYR A 45 24.78 -3.85 -31.38
C TYR A 45 25.45 -2.85 -32.33
N ARG A 46 25.52 -1.57 -31.92
CA ARG A 46 26.30 -0.54 -32.62
C ARG A 46 27.53 -0.21 -31.76
N PHE A 47 28.72 -0.20 -32.37
CA PHE A 47 29.98 0.00 -31.67
C PHE A 47 29.94 1.26 -30.77
N LEU A 48 30.41 1.12 -29.53
CA LEU A 48 30.35 2.09 -28.42
C LEU A 48 28.96 2.45 -27.91
N PHE A 49 28.01 2.68 -28.82
CA PHE A 49 26.72 3.30 -28.50
C PHE A 49 25.60 2.30 -28.18
N GLY A 50 25.74 1.04 -28.57
CA GLY A 50 24.66 0.06 -28.49
C GLY A 50 23.41 0.59 -29.17
N ASN A 51 22.27 0.55 -28.47
CA ASN A 51 21.02 1.17 -28.92
C ASN A 51 20.70 2.47 -28.16
N THR A 52 21.62 3.00 -27.35
CA THR A 52 21.32 4.10 -26.43
C THR A 52 20.80 5.34 -27.14
N ARG A 53 21.35 5.72 -28.29
CA ARG A 53 20.86 6.86 -29.09
C ARG A 53 19.44 6.63 -29.62
N GLU A 54 19.15 5.41 -30.05
CA GLU A 54 17.83 5.01 -30.55
C GLU A 54 16.79 5.06 -29.42
N ILE A 55 17.15 4.53 -28.24
CA ILE A 55 16.32 4.61 -27.03
C ILE A 55 16.05 6.06 -26.63
N MET A 56 17.08 6.92 -26.66
CA MET A 56 16.92 8.35 -26.36
C MET A 56 15.97 9.03 -27.34
N ASN A 57 16.10 8.76 -28.64
CA ASN A 57 15.24 9.34 -29.66
C ASN A 57 13.79 8.91 -29.47
N MET A 58 13.54 7.60 -29.33
CA MET A 58 12.20 7.06 -29.05
C MET A 58 11.60 7.68 -27.78
N THR A 59 12.39 7.82 -26.72
CA THR A 59 11.93 8.43 -25.45
C THR A 59 11.61 9.90 -25.63
N ARG A 60 12.45 10.65 -26.35
CA ARG A 60 12.19 12.06 -26.66
C ARG A 60 10.92 12.22 -27.50
N GLU A 61 10.75 11.41 -28.53
CA GLU A 61 9.58 11.43 -29.40
C GLU A 61 8.28 11.21 -28.61
N THR A 62 8.25 10.26 -27.67
CA THR A 62 7.06 10.02 -26.87
C THR A 62 6.83 11.06 -25.79
N THR A 63 7.83 11.81 -25.34
CA THR A 63 7.67 12.83 -24.29
C THR A 63 7.55 14.27 -24.82
N VAL A 64 7.69 14.52 -26.12
CA VAL A 64 7.61 15.89 -26.70
C VAL A 64 6.22 16.51 -26.55
N LYS A 65 5.16 15.70 -26.62
CA LYS A 65 3.77 16.14 -26.41
C LYS A 65 3.15 15.41 -25.23
N SER A 66 2.21 16.07 -24.55
CA SER A 66 1.28 15.40 -23.63
C SER A 66 0.36 14.45 -24.39
N MET A 67 -0.41 13.63 -23.66
CA MET A 67 -1.40 12.74 -24.26
C MET A 67 -2.68 13.53 -24.55
N ASP A 68 -3.25 13.36 -25.75
CA ASP A 68 -4.44 14.12 -26.22
C ASP A 68 -5.71 13.82 -25.40
N ARG A 69 -5.74 12.65 -24.75
CA ARG A 69 -6.83 12.19 -23.88
C ARG A 69 -6.23 11.47 -22.69
N VAL A 70 -7.00 11.36 -21.62
CA VAL A 70 -6.61 10.52 -20.48
C VAL A 70 -6.79 9.05 -20.89
N SER A 71 -5.70 8.43 -21.35
CA SER A 71 -5.60 7.00 -21.62
C SER A 71 -4.65 6.37 -20.63
N HIS A 72 -4.99 5.20 -20.11
CA HIS A 72 -4.11 4.48 -19.19
C HIS A 72 -3.13 3.55 -19.90
N ASP A 73 -3.12 3.51 -21.24
CA ASP A 73 -2.06 2.86 -22.01
C ASP A 73 -0.78 3.72 -22.01
N ILE A 74 -0.06 3.67 -20.90
CA ILE A 74 1.16 4.48 -20.67
C ILE A 74 2.44 3.74 -21.06
N TYR A 75 2.37 2.43 -21.29
CA TYR A 75 3.52 1.59 -21.63
C TYR A 75 4.33 2.08 -22.85
N PRO A 76 3.72 2.38 -24.02
CA PRO A 76 4.42 2.94 -25.17
C PRO A 76 5.08 4.28 -24.87
N ARG A 77 4.51 5.09 -23.96
CA ARG A 77 5.06 6.39 -23.59
C ARG A 77 6.26 6.27 -22.67
N ILE A 78 6.15 5.44 -21.62
CA ILE A 78 7.10 5.34 -20.51
C ILE A 78 8.31 4.46 -20.85
N LEU A 79 8.11 3.39 -21.64
CA LEU A 79 9.16 2.46 -22.08
C LEU A 79 9.05 2.18 -23.59
N PRO A 80 9.15 3.20 -24.47
CA PRO A 80 8.86 3.06 -25.90
C PRO A 80 9.73 2.00 -26.58
N HIS A 81 11.03 1.98 -26.28
CA HIS A 81 11.95 0.98 -26.82
C HIS A 81 11.62 -0.44 -26.36
N VAL A 82 11.10 -0.62 -25.15
CA VAL A 82 10.72 -1.95 -24.66
C VAL A 82 9.46 -2.42 -25.37
N HIS A 83 8.45 -1.55 -25.46
CA HIS A 83 7.21 -1.82 -26.17
C HIS A 83 7.45 -2.13 -27.65
N TYR A 84 8.19 -1.26 -28.35
CA TYR A 84 8.49 -1.41 -29.77
C TYR A 84 9.26 -2.70 -30.07
N TRP A 85 10.30 -3.01 -29.30
CA TRP A 85 11.11 -4.20 -29.53
C TRP A 85 10.46 -5.50 -29.05
N ALA A 86 9.60 -5.46 -28.04
CA ALA A 86 8.79 -6.62 -27.66
C ALA A 86 7.88 -7.06 -28.82
N ASN A 87 7.23 -6.11 -29.48
CA ASN A 87 6.38 -6.38 -30.66
C ASN A 87 7.18 -6.87 -31.87
N LEU A 88 8.43 -6.44 -32.02
CA LEU A 88 9.27 -6.78 -33.17
C LEU A 88 10.05 -8.08 -33.01
N TYR A 89 10.54 -8.39 -31.81
CA TYR A 89 11.45 -9.50 -31.54
C TYR A 89 10.88 -10.57 -30.61
N GLY A 90 9.68 -10.35 -30.07
CA GLY A 90 9.03 -11.23 -29.11
C GLY A 90 9.24 -10.78 -27.65
N ALA A 91 8.57 -11.48 -26.75
CA ALA A 91 8.44 -11.13 -25.34
C ALA A 91 9.80 -10.99 -24.61
N ASN A 92 10.77 -11.84 -24.95
CA ASN A 92 12.14 -11.80 -24.44
C ASN A 92 13.10 -11.39 -25.55
N PHE A 93 13.84 -10.29 -25.36
CA PHE A 93 14.76 -9.78 -26.38
C PHE A 93 16.02 -9.14 -25.77
N LEU A 94 17.09 -9.09 -26.56
CA LEU A 94 18.38 -8.51 -26.19
C LEU A 94 18.52 -7.07 -26.69
N ASN A 95 18.82 -6.12 -25.81
CA ASN A 95 19.17 -4.74 -26.17
C ASN A 95 20.49 -4.28 -25.52
N TRP A 96 20.91 -3.06 -25.86
CA TRP A 96 22.23 -2.53 -25.52
C TRP A 96 22.22 -1.11 -24.97
N TYR A 97 22.80 -0.90 -23.78
CA TYR A 97 23.14 0.42 -23.24
C TYR A 97 24.64 0.67 -23.33
N GLY A 98 25.08 1.43 -24.32
CA GLY A 98 26.47 1.41 -24.75
C GLY A 98 26.92 -0.03 -25.01
N PRO A 99 28.07 -0.50 -24.49
CA PRO A 99 28.51 -1.89 -24.64
C PRO A 99 27.81 -2.86 -23.68
N GLN A 100 26.99 -2.39 -22.75
CA GLN A 100 26.33 -3.25 -21.76
C GLN A 100 25.14 -3.99 -22.39
N ALA A 101 25.23 -5.32 -22.45
CA ALA A 101 24.13 -6.19 -22.84
C ALA A 101 23.05 -6.22 -21.77
N GLN A 102 21.80 -6.14 -22.21
CA GLN A 102 20.63 -6.20 -21.35
C GLN A 102 19.61 -7.15 -21.98
N LEU A 103 19.25 -8.22 -21.26
CA LEU A 103 18.19 -9.13 -21.65
C LEU A 103 16.90 -8.67 -20.98
N VAL A 104 15.91 -8.29 -21.79
CA VAL A 104 14.55 -8.01 -21.32
C VAL A 104 13.82 -9.33 -21.13
N VAL A 105 13.26 -9.52 -19.94
CA VAL A 105 12.58 -10.77 -19.54
C VAL A 105 11.16 -10.44 -19.10
N THR A 106 10.18 -11.05 -19.77
CA THR A 106 8.74 -10.88 -19.52
C THR A 106 8.02 -12.19 -19.22
N GLU A 107 8.61 -13.34 -19.59
CA GLU A 107 8.05 -14.65 -19.23
C GLU A 107 8.02 -14.85 -17.70
N LEU A 108 6.83 -15.10 -17.14
CA LEU A 108 6.60 -15.09 -15.69
C LEU A 108 7.45 -16.11 -14.92
N GLU A 109 7.68 -17.30 -15.47
CA GLU A 109 8.50 -18.33 -14.81
C GLU A 109 9.98 -17.90 -14.74
N LEU A 110 10.52 -17.27 -15.79
CA LEU A 110 11.88 -16.74 -15.77
C LEU A 110 11.99 -15.56 -14.81
N VAL A 111 10.99 -14.67 -14.80
CA VAL A 111 10.93 -13.56 -13.83
C VAL A 111 10.92 -14.10 -12.40
N LYS A 112 10.12 -15.14 -12.12
CA LYS A 112 10.05 -15.81 -10.82
C LYS A 112 11.39 -16.41 -10.42
N GLU A 113 12.06 -17.12 -11.34
CA GLU A 113 13.38 -17.71 -11.12
C GLU A 113 14.42 -16.63 -10.77
N ILE A 114 14.47 -15.53 -11.55
CA ILE A 114 15.40 -14.42 -11.30
C ILE A 114 15.17 -13.77 -9.93
N LEU A 115 13.92 -13.54 -9.56
CA LEU A 115 13.58 -12.78 -8.35
C LEU A 115 13.61 -13.63 -7.08
N ASN A 116 13.52 -14.95 -7.19
CA ASN A 116 13.64 -15.90 -6.08
C ASN A 116 15.02 -16.57 -5.97
N ASP A 117 15.98 -16.19 -6.81
CA ASP A 117 17.32 -16.77 -6.80
C ASP A 117 17.98 -16.69 -5.41
N LYS A 118 18.23 -17.86 -4.83
CA LYS A 118 18.88 -18.04 -3.53
C LYS A 118 20.39 -18.26 -3.67
N ASP A 119 20.84 -18.66 -4.86
CA ASP A 119 22.23 -19.03 -5.14
C ASP A 119 23.12 -17.82 -5.44
N GLY A 120 22.52 -16.63 -5.56
CA GLY A 120 23.23 -15.37 -5.81
C GLY A 120 23.78 -15.27 -7.23
N ASN A 121 23.18 -15.98 -8.19
CA ASN A 121 23.48 -15.91 -9.61
C ASN A 121 23.04 -14.57 -10.23
N PHE A 122 21.99 -13.97 -9.68
CA PHE A 122 21.37 -12.74 -10.17
C PHE A 122 21.37 -11.62 -9.12
N PRO A 123 22.53 -11.13 -8.66
CA PRO A 123 22.59 -10.01 -7.72
C PRO A 123 22.05 -8.71 -8.33
N LYS A 124 21.80 -7.71 -7.47
CA LYS A 124 21.53 -6.33 -7.91
C LYS A 124 22.71 -5.78 -8.73
N ILE A 125 22.40 -4.89 -9.68
CA ILE A 125 23.43 -4.09 -10.36
C ILE A 125 24.15 -3.19 -9.36
N ASP A 126 25.44 -2.93 -9.60
CA ASP A 126 26.22 -1.99 -8.79
C ASP A 126 25.80 -0.56 -9.11
N LEU A 127 25.49 0.24 -8.08
CA LEU A 127 25.20 1.66 -8.26
C LEU A 127 26.50 2.43 -8.48
N GLU A 128 26.51 3.30 -9.49
CA GLU A 128 27.67 4.13 -9.81
C GLU A 128 27.26 5.58 -10.11
N GLY A 129 28.20 6.52 -9.95
CA GLY A 129 27.99 7.92 -10.34
C GLY A 129 26.79 8.54 -9.62
N HIS A 130 25.94 9.27 -10.36
CA HIS A 130 24.80 9.97 -9.78
C HIS A 130 23.83 9.04 -9.04
N ALA A 131 23.65 7.79 -9.49
CA ALA A 131 22.79 6.83 -8.81
C ALA A 131 23.34 6.44 -7.42
N LYS A 132 24.66 6.25 -7.31
CA LYS A 132 25.33 6.02 -6.03
C LYS A 132 25.26 7.25 -5.11
N ARG A 133 25.38 8.46 -5.66
CA ARG A 133 25.27 9.70 -4.87
C ARG A 133 23.87 9.87 -4.26
N LEU A 134 22.84 9.52 -5.04
CA LEU A 134 21.43 9.58 -4.65
C LEU A 134 21.08 8.55 -3.57
N LEU A 135 21.33 7.27 -3.83
CA LEU A 135 20.82 6.17 -2.98
C LEU A 135 21.84 5.62 -1.98
N GLY A 136 23.14 5.90 -2.16
CA GLY A 136 24.20 5.32 -1.34
C GLY A 136 24.36 3.81 -1.55
N ASP A 137 25.02 3.15 -0.59
CA ASP A 137 25.03 1.70 -0.46
C ASP A 137 24.08 1.22 0.66
N GLY A 138 22.81 1.61 0.60
CA GLY A 138 21.77 1.28 1.59
C GLY A 138 21.02 -0.02 1.28
N LEU A 139 19.91 -0.29 1.99
CA LEU A 139 19.08 -1.50 1.84
C LEU A 139 18.68 -1.81 0.38
N SER A 140 18.46 -0.77 -0.43
CA SER A 140 18.00 -0.90 -1.82
C SER A 140 19.05 -1.47 -2.77
N SER A 141 20.34 -1.24 -2.49
CA SER A 141 21.49 -1.59 -3.34
C SER A 141 22.41 -2.65 -2.72
N SER A 142 22.46 -2.75 -1.39
CA SER A 142 23.34 -3.66 -0.67
C SER A 142 23.10 -5.13 -1.02
N LYS A 143 24.10 -5.97 -0.77
CA LYS A 143 24.15 -7.40 -1.14
C LYS A 143 24.58 -8.26 0.05
N GLY A 144 24.39 -9.59 -0.08
CA GLY A 144 24.87 -10.57 0.90
C GLY A 144 24.42 -10.29 2.34
N GLU A 145 25.34 -10.48 3.28
CA GLU A 145 25.10 -10.32 4.72
C GLU A 145 24.67 -8.90 5.11
N LYS A 146 25.25 -7.87 4.47
CA LYS A 146 24.88 -6.47 4.73
C LYS A 146 23.39 -6.26 4.44
N TRP A 147 22.93 -6.71 3.28
CA TRP A 147 21.51 -6.64 2.92
C TRP A 147 20.63 -7.44 3.88
N ALA A 148 21.00 -8.68 4.19
CA ALA A 148 20.20 -9.53 5.08
C ALA A 148 20.01 -8.89 6.47
N LYS A 149 21.08 -8.28 6.99
CA LYS A 149 21.03 -7.54 8.26
C LYS A 149 20.11 -6.33 8.17
N MET A 150 20.35 -5.45 7.20
CA MET A 150 19.55 -4.22 7.05
C MET A 150 18.08 -4.56 6.78
N ARG A 151 17.81 -5.66 6.06
CA ARG A 151 16.46 -6.15 5.81
C ARG A 151 15.77 -6.59 7.10
N LYS A 152 16.46 -7.32 7.97
CA LYS A 152 15.92 -7.72 9.28
C LYS A 152 15.56 -6.49 10.13
N LEU A 153 16.46 -5.51 10.17
CA LEU A 153 16.23 -4.26 10.93
C LEU A 153 15.04 -3.48 10.38
N ALA A 154 14.95 -3.33 9.06
CA ALA A 154 13.85 -2.64 8.41
C ALA A 154 12.51 -3.37 8.60
N ASN A 155 12.46 -4.71 8.49
CA ASN A 155 11.25 -5.48 8.76
C ASN A 155 10.74 -5.23 10.20
N ASN A 156 11.63 -5.15 11.18
CA ASN A 156 11.24 -4.84 12.57
C ASN A 156 10.72 -3.41 12.75
N ALA A 157 11.11 -2.47 11.87
CA ALA A 157 10.66 -1.07 11.94
C ALA A 157 9.33 -0.84 11.20
N PHE A 158 9.09 -1.57 10.10
CA PHE A 158 7.96 -1.34 9.18
C PHE A 158 6.98 -2.53 9.12
N HIS A 159 6.78 -3.26 10.22
CA HIS A 159 5.83 -4.39 10.27
C HIS A 159 5.05 -4.46 11.59
N GLY A 160 3.86 -5.05 11.52
CA GLY A 160 3.03 -5.40 12.68
C GLY A 160 2.77 -4.23 13.62
N GLU A 161 3.11 -4.42 14.89
CA GLU A 161 2.84 -3.46 15.96
C GLU A 161 3.55 -2.11 15.76
N SER A 162 4.73 -2.09 15.11
CA SER A 162 5.45 -0.83 14.86
C SER A 162 4.68 0.09 13.91
N LEU A 163 3.92 -0.46 12.95
CA LEU A 163 3.09 0.34 12.05
C LEU A 163 1.90 0.96 12.77
N LYS A 164 1.27 0.24 13.71
CA LYS A 164 0.12 0.78 14.46
C LYS A 164 0.47 2.04 15.25
N ILE A 165 1.69 2.10 15.79
CA ILE A 165 2.21 3.25 16.54
C ILE A 165 2.42 4.47 15.60
N MET A 166 2.65 4.24 14.30
CA MET A 166 2.85 5.32 13.31
C MET A 166 1.53 5.93 12.81
N ILE A 167 0.40 5.21 12.92
CA ILE A 167 -0.90 5.64 12.38
C ILE A 167 -1.34 7.00 12.93
N PRO A 168 -1.29 7.30 14.25
CA PRO A 168 -1.67 8.61 14.77
C PRO A 168 -0.85 9.75 14.16
N THR A 169 0.44 9.52 13.93
CA THR A 169 1.33 10.49 13.29
C THR A 169 0.95 10.72 11.83
N MET A 170 0.64 9.64 11.08
CA MET A 170 0.14 9.75 9.70
C MET A 170 -1.16 10.57 9.65
N ILE A 171 -2.13 10.27 10.52
CA ILE A 171 -3.40 11.00 10.61
C ILE A 171 -3.14 12.48 10.88
N SER A 172 -2.31 12.82 11.87
CA SER A 172 -2.00 14.21 12.22
C SER A 172 -1.36 14.98 11.05
N SER A 173 -0.46 14.34 10.29
CA SER A 173 0.12 14.94 9.08
C SER A 173 -0.93 15.20 8.00
N VAL A 174 -1.87 14.27 7.81
CA VAL A 174 -2.99 14.42 6.87
C VAL A 174 -3.98 15.50 7.32
N GLU A 175 -4.28 15.59 8.62
CA GLU A 175 -5.11 16.67 9.18
C GLU A 175 -4.48 18.04 8.90
N THR A 176 -3.16 18.16 9.10
CA THR A 176 -2.43 19.41 8.83
C THR A 176 -2.53 19.81 7.35
N MET A 177 -2.41 18.86 6.43
CA MET A 177 -2.60 19.12 5.00
C MET A 177 -4.04 19.55 4.71
N LEU A 178 -5.03 18.80 5.21
CA LEU A 178 -6.44 19.07 4.94
C LEU A 178 -6.95 20.35 5.59
N GLU A 179 -6.33 20.82 6.67
CA GLU A 179 -6.60 22.13 7.25
C GLU A 179 -6.21 23.25 6.29
N LYS A 180 -5.06 23.12 5.60
CA LYS A 180 -4.65 24.06 4.55
C LYS A 180 -5.56 23.98 3.33
N TRP A 181 -6.12 22.81 3.03
CA TRP A 181 -7.02 22.63 1.88
C TRP A 181 -8.32 23.44 2.00
N LYS A 182 -8.74 23.83 3.20
CA LYS A 182 -9.89 24.73 3.42
C LYS A 182 -9.73 26.07 2.69
N ASP A 183 -8.51 26.57 2.56
CA ASP A 183 -8.24 27.82 1.83
C ASP A 183 -8.42 27.69 0.30
N TYR A 184 -8.51 26.44 -0.17
CA TYR A 184 -8.70 26.07 -1.58
C TYR A 184 -10.13 25.61 -1.89
N GLU A 185 -11.08 25.73 -0.95
CA GLU A 185 -12.50 25.43 -1.21
C GLU A 185 -13.01 26.21 -2.43
N GLY A 186 -13.61 25.49 -3.38
CA GLY A 186 -14.07 26.02 -4.67
C GLY A 186 -12.95 26.49 -5.62
N LYS A 187 -11.67 26.22 -5.34
CA LYS A 187 -10.52 26.59 -6.18
C LYS A 187 -9.82 25.36 -6.75
N GLU A 188 -9.03 25.60 -7.78
CA GLU A 188 -8.15 24.58 -8.34
C GLU A 188 -6.96 24.33 -7.41
N ILE A 189 -6.57 23.05 -7.26
CA ILE A 189 -5.42 22.62 -6.47
C ILE A 189 -4.56 21.62 -7.26
N GLU A 190 -3.24 21.79 -7.21
CA GLU A 190 -2.28 20.82 -7.75
C GLU A 190 -1.88 19.85 -6.62
N VAL A 191 -2.42 18.63 -6.63
CA VAL A 191 -2.28 17.72 -5.47
C VAL A 191 -0.99 16.91 -5.45
N PHE A 192 -0.26 16.81 -6.56
CA PHE A 192 1.00 16.08 -6.57
C PHE A 192 2.01 16.72 -5.62
N GLU A 193 2.08 18.06 -5.60
CA GLU A 193 2.97 18.78 -4.71
C GLU A 193 2.53 18.79 -3.25
N GLU A 194 1.22 18.79 -2.99
CA GLU A 194 0.66 18.57 -1.65
C GLU A 194 1.04 17.18 -1.12
N PHE A 195 0.94 16.15 -1.96
CA PHE A 195 1.37 14.80 -1.60
C PHE A 195 2.89 14.69 -1.42
N ARG A 196 3.69 15.50 -2.13
CA ARG A 196 5.14 15.62 -1.89
C ARG A 196 5.42 16.08 -0.46
N ILE A 197 4.77 17.15 -0.05
CA ILE A 197 4.93 17.71 1.30
C ILE A 197 4.45 16.72 2.35
N LEU A 198 3.26 16.14 2.14
CA LEU A 198 2.63 15.21 3.08
C LEU A 198 3.50 13.95 3.31
N THR A 199 3.86 13.24 2.25
CA THR A 199 4.60 11.98 2.36
C THR A 199 6.03 12.22 2.91
N SER A 200 6.58 13.41 2.66
CA SER A 200 7.86 13.87 3.24
C SER A 200 7.76 14.07 4.75
N ASP A 201 6.66 14.69 5.22
CA ASP A 201 6.40 14.90 6.64
C ASP A 201 6.15 13.57 7.35
N ILE A 202 5.32 12.69 6.77
CA ILE A 202 4.99 11.38 7.33
C ILE A 202 6.27 10.55 7.52
N ILE A 203 7.11 10.39 6.50
CA ILE A 203 8.32 9.59 6.65
C ILE A 203 9.33 10.22 7.62
N SER A 204 9.44 11.54 7.66
CA SER A 204 10.33 12.25 8.59
C SER A 204 9.93 11.99 10.05
N LYS A 205 8.64 12.12 10.37
CA LYS A 205 8.14 11.91 11.73
C LYS A 205 8.16 10.43 12.13
N THR A 206 7.70 9.54 11.25
CA THR A 206 7.49 8.13 11.59
C THR A 206 8.77 7.28 11.56
N ALA A 207 9.70 7.55 10.64
CA ALA A 207 10.92 6.76 10.50
C ALA A 207 12.16 7.42 11.14
N PHE A 208 12.18 8.74 11.28
CA PHE A 208 13.36 9.48 11.76
C PHE A 208 13.12 10.28 13.04
N GLY A 209 11.89 10.39 13.52
CA GLY A 209 11.54 11.21 14.68
C GLY A 209 11.81 12.70 14.49
N SER A 210 11.96 13.16 13.24
CA SER A 210 12.26 14.55 12.88
C SER A 210 11.00 15.26 12.35
N SER A 211 11.07 16.59 12.27
CA SER A 211 9.99 17.39 11.67
C SER A 211 10.20 17.60 10.16
N TYR A 212 9.11 17.86 9.41
CA TYR A 212 9.22 18.21 7.98
C TYR A 212 10.20 19.35 7.70
N SER A 213 10.22 20.40 8.53
CA SER A 213 11.12 21.54 8.34
C SER A 213 12.61 21.16 8.39
N GLU A 214 12.96 20.11 9.14
CA GLU A 214 14.32 19.55 9.17
C GLU A 214 14.59 18.65 7.94
N GLY A 215 13.55 17.97 7.44
CA GLY A 215 13.60 17.08 6.27
C GLY A 215 13.54 17.79 4.92
N GLU A 216 12.92 18.97 4.81
CA GLU A 216 12.68 19.66 3.54
C GLU A 216 13.96 19.88 2.72
N ILE A 217 15.04 20.29 3.41
CA ILE A 217 16.35 20.51 2.80
C ILE A 217 16.95 19.20 2.24
N ILE A 218 16.65 18.06 2.87
CA ILE A 218 17.04 16.72 2.43
C ILE A 218 16.26 16.35 1.16
N PHE A 219 14.94 16.51 1.17
CA PHE A 219 14.08 16.17 0.02
C PHE A 219 14.39 17.01 -1.22
N ASP A 220 14.62 18.32 -1.07
CA ASP A 220 15.05 19.19 -2.18
C ASP A 220 16.36 18.69 -2.82
N LYS A 221 17.33 18.28 -2.01
CA LYS A 221 18.61 17.74 -2.51
C LYS A 221 18.44 16.40 -3.20
N LEU A 222 17.61 15.51 -2.65
CA LEU A 222 17.28 14.22 -3.26
C LEU A 222 16.58 14.42 -4.61
N MET A 223 15.64 15.37 -4.70
CA MET A 223 14.95 15.71 -5.95
C MET A 223 15.92 16.25 -7.01
N LYS A 224 16.78 17.19 -6.64
CA LYS A 224 17.83 17.71 -7.56
C LYS A 224 18.78 16.62 -8.04
N LEU A 225 19.21 15.72 -7.15
CA LEU A 225 20.02 14.55 -7.53
C LEU A 225 19.26 13.60 -8.46
N THR A 226 17.96 13.42 -8.26
CA THR A 226 17.08 12.61 -9.11
C THR A 226 16.96 13.20 -10.52
N LEU A 227 16.79 14.51 -10.63
CA LEU A 227 16.78 15.21 -11.91
C LEU A 227 18.13 15.12 -12.64
N ILE A 228 19.24 15.24 -11.92
CA ILE A 228 20.59 15.04 -12.48
C ILE A 228 20.74 13.61 -12.99
N LEU A 229 20.33 12.61 -12.20
CA LEU A 229 20.37 11.20 -12.60
C LEU A 229 19.55 10.96 -13.87
N SER A 230 18.30 11.45 -13.92
CA SER A 230 17.41 11.33 -15.08
C SER A 230 18.05 11.90 -16.36
N ARG A 231 18.56 13.14 -16.30
CA ARG A 231 19.21 13.82 -17.44
C ARG A 231 20.48 13.10 -17.93
N ASN A 232 21.10 12.29 -17.06
CA ASN A 232 22.35 11.58 -17.35
C ASN A 232 22.16 10.07 -17.59
N THR A 233 20.93 9.54 -17.53
CA THR A 233 20.66 8.09 -17.59
C THR A 233 21.13 7.43 -18.90
N HIS A 234 21.07 8.16 -20.02
CA HIS A 234 21.50 7.68 -21.32
C HIS A 234 22.90 8.17 -21.74
N LYS A 235 23.65 8.86 -20.86
CA LYS A 235 25.04 9.24 -21.17
C LYS A 235 25.95 8.03 -21.03
N ILE A 236 26.56 7.62 -22.13
CA ILE A 236 27.46 6.48 -22.17
C ILE A 236 28.78 6.85 -21.50
N LYS A 237 29.16 6.10 -20.47
CA LYS A 237 30.42 6.29 -19.76
C LYS A 237 31.37 5.14 -20.09
N LEU A 238 32.52 5.44 -20.70
CA LEU A 238 33.54 4.45 -21.01
C LEU A 238 34.29 4.04 -19.73
N PRO A 239 34.27 2.75 -19.31
CA PRO A 239 34.67 2.34 -17.95
C PRO A 239 36.06 2.79 -17.48
N LEU A 240 37.13 2.71 -18.31
CA LEU A 240 38.48 3.05 -17.85
C LEU A 240 38.86 4.52 -18.13
N LEU A 241 38.21 5.19 -19.09
CA LEU A 241 38.36 6.63 -19.34
C LEU A 241 37.48 7.47 -18.42
N ARG A 242 36.41 6.91 -17.83
CA ARG A 242 35.47 7.65 -16.97
C ARG A 242 36.16 8.32 -15.79
N SER A 243 36.97 7.59 -15.04
CA SER A 243 37.64 8.14 -13.84
C SER A 243 38.60 9.26 -14.24
N PHE A 244 39.37 9.05 -15.32
CA PHE A 244 40.30 10.03 -15.86
C PHE A 244 39.58 11.29 -16.38
N VAL A 245 38.62 11.13 -17.29
CA VAL A 245 37.87 12.24 -17.91
C VAL A 245 37.07 13.01 -16.88
N SER A 246 36.36 12.34 -15.96
CA SER A 246 35.57 13.05 -14.93
C SER A 246 36.41 13.72 -13.84
N ARG A 247 37.68 13.33 -13.69
CA ARG A 247 38.64 13.96 -12.78
C ARG A 247 39.31 15.19 -13.39
N ILE A 248 39.55 15.17 -14.70
CA ILE A 248 40.23 16.27 -15.42
C ILE A 248 39.21 17.29 -15.96
N PHE A 249 38.06 16.83 -16.46
CA PHE A 249 36.99 17.66 -17.03
C PHE A 249 35.63 17.29 -16.42
N PRO A 250 35.38 17.63 -15.13
CA PRO A 250 34.09 17.36 -14.51
C PRO A 250 32.99 18.19 -15.19
N SER A 251 31.86 17.56 -15.49
CA SER A 251 30.68 18.27 -15.99
C SER A 251 30.02 19.13 -14.89
N ASN A 252 29.21 20.12 -15.27
CA ASN A 252 28.43 20.89 -14.30
C ASN A 252 27.55 19.98 -13.43
N ASP A 253 26.91 18.97 -14.02
CA ASP A 253 26.13 17.96 -13.30
C ASP A 253 27.01 17.15 -12.31
N ASP A 254 28.27 16.86 -12.63
CA ASP A 254 29.19 16.18 -11.72
C ASP A 254 29.60 17.06 -10.53
N LEU A 255 29.86 18.34 -10.77
CA LEU A 255 30.19 19.32 -9.73
C LEU A 255 28.98 19.57 -8.82
N GLU A 256 27.82 19.80 -9.41
CA GLU A 256 26.57 20.04 -8.69
C GLU A 256 26.17 18.81 -7.86
N SER A 257 26.21 17.61 -8.45
CA SER A 257 25.86 16.40 -7.69
C SER A 257 26.84 16.09 -6.55
N LYS A 258 28.14 16.44 -6.66
CA LYS A 258 29.08 16.35 -5.54
C LYS A 258 28.74 17.36 -4.43
N LYS A 259 28.36 18.59 -4.79
CA LYS A 259 27.93 19.62 -3.83
C LYS A 259 26.65 19.18 -3.10
N LEU A 260 25.66 18.69 -3.85
CA LEU A 260 24.40 18.18 -3.30
C LEU A 260 24.62 16.97 -2.40
N GLU A 261 25.47 16.02 -2.80
CA GLU A 261 25.82 14.84 -2.00
C GLU A 261 26.47 15.23 -0.67
N LYS A 262 27.42 16.16 -0.68
CA LYS A 262 28.04 16.67 0.56
C LYS A 262 27.01 17.35 1.45
N GLY A 263 26.22 18.27 0.90
CA GLY A 263 25.18 18.97 1.68
C GLY A 263 24.13 18.01 2.25
N LEU A 264 23.74 16.98 1.48
CA LEU A 264 22.81 15.94 1.91
C LEU A 264 23.39 15.12 3.07
N ARG A 265 24.66 14.71 2.96
CA ARG A 265 25.37 14.04 4.05
C ARG A 265 25.38 14.91 5.30
N ASP A 266 25.72 16.19 5.18
CA ASP A 266 25.79 17.10 6.32
C ASP A 266 24.41 17.26 7.00
N CYS A 267 23.32 17.30 6.23
CA CYS A 267 21.96 17.34 6.78
C CYS A 267 21.62 16.05 7.55
N ILE A 268 21.89 14.89 6.96
CA ILE A 268 21.58 13.60 7.59
C ILE A 268 22.43 13.41 8.86
N VAL A 269 23.71 13.79 8.85
CA VAL A 269 24.57 13.73 10.04
C VAL A 269 24.01 14.59 11.16
N ARG A 270 23.48 15.79 10.88
CA ARG A 270 22.83 16.62 11.91
C ARG A 270 21.61 15.92 12.51
N VAL A 271 20.77 15.29 11.69
CA VAL A 271 19.61 14.50 12.17
C VAL A 271 20.08 13.36 13.08
N ILE A 272 21.12 12.62 12.68
CA ILE A 272 21.70 11.55 13.48
C ILE A 272 22.22 12.08 14.82
N THR A 273 23.04 13.13 14.81
CA THR A 273 23.63 13.69 16.03
C THR A 273 22.58 14.21 16.99
N LYS A 274 21.55 14.90 16.50
CA LYS A 274 20.42 15.34 17.33
C LYS A 274 19.71 14.15 17.98
N ARG A 275 19.45 13.10 17.20
CA ARG A 275 18.78 11.88 17.67
C ARG A 275 19.61 11.10 18.70
N GLU A 276 20.93 11.12 18.60
CA GLU A 276 21.82 10.51 19.60
C GLU A 276 21.77 11.22 20.96
N MET A 277 21.44 12.52 20.98
CA MET A 277 21.34 13.34 22.20
C MET A 277 19.96 13.22 22.89
N GLU A 278 18.95 12.67 22.23
CA GLU A 278 17.61 12.52 22.78
C GLU A 278 17.49 11.23 23.62
N GLU A 279 16.96 11.35 24.85
CA GLU A 279 16.77 10.23 25.80
C GLU A 279 15.46 9.43 25.56
N ASN A 280 14.55 9.94 24.72
CA ASN A 280 13.23 9.34 24.49
C ASN A 280 13.27 8.03 23.68
N SER A 281 12.18 7.27 23.79
CA SER A 281 11.94 5.98 23.11
C SER A 281 12.33 6.00 21.62
N LYS A 282 13.26 5.10 21.27
CA LYS A 282 13.90 4.94 19.94
C LYS A 282 13.21 3.89 19.08
N SER A 283 11.87 3.82 19.17
CA SER A 283 11.10 2.76 18.50
C SER A 283 10.97 2.89 16.98
N ASP A 284 11.27 4.07 16.43
CA ASP A 284 11.34 4.33 14.98
C ASP A 284 12.56 3.70 14.30
N PHE A 285 12.62 3.81 12.96
CA PHE A 285 13.66 3.19 12.17
C PHE A 285 15.06 3.72 12.49
N LEU A 286 15.25 5.05 12.59
CA LEU A 286 16.54 5.65 12.91
C LEU A 286 16.98 5.25 14.33
N GLY A 287 16.06 5.27 15.29
CA GLY A 287 16.30 4.81 16.65
C GLY A 287 16.82 3.37 16.69
N LYS A 288 16.09 2.44 16.07
CA LYS A 288 16.49 1.03 15.94
C LYS A 288 17.83 0.85 15.21
N LEU A 289 18.10 1.67 14.18
CA LEU A 289 19.36 1.65 13.45
C LEU A 289 20.54 2.06 14.34
N LEU A 290 20.37 3.11 15.15
CA LEU A 290 21.39 3.60 16.09
C LEU A 290 21.59 2.63 17.26
N GLU A 291 20.53 2.04 17.81
CA GLU A 291 20.60 1.01 18.86
C GLU A 291 21.37 -0.22 18.38
N SER A 292 21.04 -0.76 17.20
CA SER A 292 21.75 -1.89 16.60
C SER A 292 23.23 -1.59 16.36
N ASN A 293 23.57 -0.32 16.09
CA ASN A 293 24.96 0.11 15.94
C ASN A 293 25.70 0.18 17.29
N ASN A 294 25.02 0.60 18.36
CA ASN A 294 25.60 0.70 19.70
C ASN A 294 25.83 -0.67 20.34
N GLU A 295 24.93 -1.64 20.16
CA GLU A 295 25.15 -3.03 20.59
C GLU A 295 26.40 -3.64 19.94
N ARG A 296 26.70 -3.24 18.70
CA ARG A 296 27.90 -3.65 17.98
C ARG A 296 29.19 -3.04 18.50
N ASN A 297 29.14 -1.87 19.16
CA ASN A 297 30.30 -1.34 19.88
C ASN A 297 30.79 -2.32 20.95
N LYS A 298 29.90 -3.12 21.55
CA LYS A 298 30.25 -4.19 22.51
C LYS A 298 30.89 -5.42 21.85
N LYS A 299 30.86 -5.53 20.50
CA LYS A 299 31.39 -6.66 19.70
C LYS A 299 32.43 -6.24 18.65
N ASN A 300 33.00 -5.03 18.73
CA ASN A 300 33.98 -4.48 17.76
C ASN A 300 33.51 -4.46 16.27
N LEU A 301 32.21 -4.37 16.00
CA LEU A 301 31.64 -4.42 14.64
C LEU A 301 30.78 -3.18 14.29
N LYS A 302 31.29 -1.98 14.57
CA LYS A 302 30.57 -0.70 14.39
C LYS A 302 30.29 -0.41 12.90
N MET A 303 29.06 -0.04 12.56
CA MET A 303 28.74 0.54 11.25
C MET A 303 29.41 1.90 11.12
N SER A 304 29.94 2.21 9.95
CA SER A 304 30.48 3.54 9.69
C SER A 304 29.35 4.58 9.62
N VAL A 305 29.66 5.84 9.94
CA VAL A 305 28.71 6.96 9.77
C VAL A 305 28.20 7.02 8.33
N GLN A 306 29.05 6.68 7.34
CA GLN A 306 28.63 6.67 5.94
C GLN A 306 27.58 5.59 5.66
N GLU A 307 27.67 4.41 6.30
CA GLU A 307 26.65 3.36 6.12
C GLU A 307 25.30 3.80 6.69
N ILE A 308 25.28 4.46 7.85
CA ILE A 308 24.04 5.02 8.42
C ILE A 308 23.48 6.10 7.49
N VAL A 309 24.32 7.00 6.98
CA VAL A 309 23.92 8.02 6.01
C VAL A 309 23.31 7.39 4.76
N ASP A 310 23.90 6.33 4.23
CA ASP A 310 23.41 5.64 3.03
C ASP A 310 22.06 4.93 3.26
N GLU A 311 21.86 4.35 4.45
CA GLU A 311 20.54 3.84 4.84
C GLU A 311 19.51 4.96 4.93
N CYS A 312 19.83 6.07 5.62
CA CYS A 312 18.93 7.22 5.70
C CYS A 312 18.56 7.76 4.31
N LYS A 313 19.53 7.91 3.39
CA LYS A 313 19.26 8.32 2.00
C LYS A 313 18.26 7.40 1.32
N THR A 314 18.44 6.09 1.47
CA THR A 314 17.53 5.09 0.88
C THR A 314 16.11 5.26 1.42
N PHE A 315 15.93 5.40 2.74
CA PHE A 315 14.60 5.49 3.34
C PHE A 315 13.90 6.84 3.11
N TYR A 316 14.62 7.96 3.20
CA TYR A 316 14.06 9.27 2.82
C TYR A 316 13.60 9.29 1.37
N PHE A 317 14.39 8.74 0.45
CA PHE A 317 14.01 8.71 -0.96
C PHE A 317 12.85 7.75 -1.24
N ALA A 318 12.95 6.49 -0.77
CA ALA A 318 11.98 5.45 -1.10
C ALA A 318 10.61 5.65 -0.44
N GLY A 319 10.58 6.12 0.81
CA GLY A 319 9.35 6.28 1.59
C GLY A 319 8.45 7.43 1.12
N HIS A 320 9.01 8.41 0.42
CA HIS A 320 8.29 9.58 -0.07
C HIS A 320 7.90 9.46 -1.55
N GLU A 321 8.88 9.28 -2.45
CA GLU A 321 8.66 9.46 -3.91
C GLU A 321 7.68 8.43 -4.47
N THR A 322 7.67 7.22 -3.91
CA THR A 322 6.79 6.13 -4.35
C THR A 322 5.35 6.33 -3.88
N THR A 323 5.15 6.72 -2.62
CA THR A 323 3.81 6.95 -2.06
C THR A 323 3.15 8.19 -2.65
N MET A 324 3.91 9.27 -2.85
CA MET A 324 3.41 10.48 -3.53
C MET A 324 2.86 10.16 -4.93
N SER A 325 3.60 9.36 -5.72
CA SER A 325 3.14 8.93 -7.04
C SER A 325 1.88 8.06 -6.96
N LEU A 326 1.83 7.09 -6.04
CA LEU A 326 0.64 6.27 -5.80
C LEU A 326 -0.59 7.12 -5.47
N LEU A 327 -0.46 8.07 -4.54
CA LEU A 327 -1.55 8.95 -4.13
C LEU A 327 -2.08 9.78 -5.31
N ALA A 328 -1.18 10.42 -6.07
CA ALA A 328 -1.57 11.26 -7.19
C ALA A 328 -2.29 10.48 -8.29
N TRP A 329 -1.78 9.31 -8.68
CA TRP A 329 -2.45 8.49 -9.69
C TRP A 329 -3.77 7.92 -9.19
N THR A 330 -3.86 7.52 -7.92
CA THR A 330 -5.10 7.00 -7.35
C THR A 330 -6.18 8.08 -7.28
N ILE A 331 -5.83 9.30 -6.86
CA ILE A 331 -6.77 10.42 -6.80
C ILE A 331 -7.20 10.83 -8.21
N MET A 332 -6.28 10.88 -9.17
CA MET A 332 -6.61 11.12 -10.59
C MET A 332 -7.63 10.09 -11.10
N LEU A 333 -7.39 8.80 -10.85
CA LEU A 333 -8.29 7.71 -11.24
C LEU A 333 -9.67 7.84 -10.57
N LEU A 334 -9.72 8.17 -9.28
CA LEU A 334 -10.97 8.40 -8.56
C LEU A 334 -11.76 9.60 -9.12
N CYS A 335 -11.07 10.67 -9.52
CA CYS A 335 -11.71 11.84 -10.12
C CYS A 335 -12.36 11.51 -11.47
N GLN A 336 -11.79 10.57 -12.23
CA GLN A 336 -12.37 10.09 -13.47
C GLN A 336 -13.50 9.07 -13.28
N ASN A 337 -13.58 8.45 -12.10
CA ASN A 337 -14.49 7.34 -11.83
C ASN A 337 -15.28 7.61 -10.54
N GLN A 338 -16.23 8.55 -10.62
CA GLN A 338 -17.03 9.04 -9.49
C GLN A 338 -17.81 7.94 -8.77
N GLU A 339 -18.21 6.87 -9.47
CA GLU A 339 -18.85 5.70 -8.85
C GLU A 339 -17.98 5.04 -7.78
N TRP A 340 -16.66 5.01 -7.97
CA TRP A 340 -15.71 4.46 -7.01
C TRP A 340 -15.45 5.40 -5.86
N GLN A 341 -15.48 6.70 -6.13
CA GLN A 341 -15.43 7.71 -5.08
C GLN A 341 -16.61 7.52 -4.12
N GLU A 342 -17.83 7.35 -4.63
CA GLU A 342 -19.01 7.11 -3.80
C GLU A 342 -18.98 5.75 -3.09
N LYS A 343 -18.57 4.66 -3.76
CA LYS A 343 -18.40 3.34 -3.11
C LYS A 343 -17.43 3.42 -1.92
N VAL A 344 -16.31 4.13 -2.06
CA VAL A 344 -15.36 4.32 -0.96
C VAL A 344 -15.94 5.19 0.15
N ARG A 345 -16.67 6.26 -0.19
CA ARG A 345 -17.35 7.10 0.82
C ARG A 345 -18.35 6.30 1.65
N GLN A 346 -19.13 5.43 1.03
CA GLN A 346 -20.03 4.51 1.74
C GLN A 346 -19.25 3.49 2.58
N GLU A 347 -18.19 2.89 2.02
CA GLU A 347 -17.34 1.96 2.76
C GLU A 347 -16.68 2.59 3.99
N ILE A 348 -16.26 3.86 3.92
CA ILE A 348 -15.66 4.57 5.05
C ILE A 348 -16.66 4.71 6.20
N ILE A 349 -17.95 4.85 5.90
CA ILE A 349 -19.02 4.86 6.91
C ILE A 349 -19.19 3.45 7.51
N GLU A 350 -19.05 2.40 6.70
CA GLU A 350 -19.22 0.99 7.10
C GLU A 350 -17.94 0.33 7.67
N VAL A 351 -16.78 0.98 7.62
CA VAL A 351 -15.46 0.54 8.14
C VAL A 351 -14.96 -0.80 7.57
N LEU A 352 -15.27 -1.12 6.30
CA LEU A 352 -14.91 -2.41 5.69
C LEU A 352 -13.54 -2.42 4.98
N GLY A 353 -13.07 -1.29 4.46
CA GLY A 353 -11.73 -1.08 3.86
C GLY A 353 -11.32 -2.00 2.69
N GLN A 354 -12.24 -2.77 2.10
CA GLN A 354 -12.04 -3.70 0.98
C GLN A 354 -12.04 -2.99 -0.39
N THR A 355 -12.96 -2.06 -0.61
CA THR A 355 -13.10 -1.25 -1.83
C THR A 355 -11.85 -0.41 -2.07
N LEU A 356 -11.37 0.27 -1.03
CA LEU A 356 -10.15 1.07 -1.12
C LEU A 356 -8.90 0.23 -1.40
N ASN A 357 -8.84 -1.02 -0.91
CA ASN A 357 -7.76 -1.95 -1.28
C ASN A 357 -7.75 -2.25 -2.78
N MET A 358 -8.92 -2.58 -3.33
CA MET A 358 -9.07 -2.87 -4.75
C MET A 358 -8.63 -1.69 -5.62
N ILE A 359 -9.01 -0.47 -5.22
CA ILE A 359 -8.65 0.77 -5.91
C ILE A 359 -7.14 0.98 -5.87
N ILE A 360 -6.50 0.84 -4.70
CA ILE A 360 -5.04 0.99 -4.57
C ILE A 360 -4.31 -0.04 -5.43
N ASP A 361 -4.74 -1.30 -5.42
CA ASP A 361 -4.10 -2.36 -6.21
C ASP A 361 -4.26 -2.13 -7.72
N GLU A 362 -5.44 -1.69 -8.18
CA GLU A 362 -5.65 -1.35 -9.60
C GLU A 362 -4.89 -0.09 -10.03
N SER A 363 -4.80 0.92 -9.16
CA SER A 363 -3.95 2.10 -9.39
C SER A 363 -2.49 1.71 -9.54
N LEU A 364 -1.98 0.80 -8.68
CA LEU A 364 -0.61 0.30 -8.75
C LEU A 364 -0.34 -0.56 -9.99
N ARG A 365 -1.36 -1.23 -10.54
CA ARG A 365 -1.26 -1.97 -11.80
C ARG A 365 -1.15 -0.99 -12.98
N LEU A 366 -2.02 0.00 -13.05
CA LEU A 366 -2.01 0.97 -14.15
C LEU A 366 -0.78 1.89 -14.09
N TYR A 367 -0.40 2.35 -12.90
CA TYR A 367 0.68 3.32 -12.69
C TYR A 367 1.68 2.83 -11.63
N PRO A 368 2.47 1.77 -11.90
CA PRO A 368 3.47 1.30 -10.97
C PRO A 368 4.59 2.36 -10.83
N PRO A 369 4.89 2.87 -9.62
CA PRO A 369 5.92 3.90 -9.46
C PRO A 369 7.29 3.47 -9.99
N VAL A 370 7.66 2.20 -9.81
CA VAL A 370 8.91 1.61 -10.31
C VAL A 370 8.64 0.86 -11.62
N PRO A 371 8.96 1.43 -12.81
CA PRO A 371 8.60 0.82 -14.08
C PRO A 371 9.52 -0.36 -14.47
N ALA A 372 10.68 -0.51 -13.79
CA ALA A 372 11.62 -1.57 -14.09
C ALA A 372 12.58 -1.94 -12.95
N ILE A 373 12.99 -3.20 -12.94
CA ILE A 373 13.88 -3.83 -11.98
C ILE A 373 15.05 -4.45 -12.75
N LYS A 374 16.27 -4.17 -12.30
CA LYS A 374 17.50 -4.70 -12.89
C LYS A 374 18.18 -5.74 -11.99
N ARG A 375 18.78 -6.75 -12.62
CA ARG A 375 19.75 -7.69 -12.03
C ARG A 375 20.97 -7.81 -12.93
N LYS A 376 22.05 -8.35 -12.39
CA LYS A 376 23.29 -8.66 -13.11
C LYS A 376 23.52 -10.16 -13.05
N VAL A 377 23.99 -10.76 -14.13
CA VAL A 377 24.47 -12.14 -14.13
C VAL A 377 25.87 -12.16 -13.54
N ASP A 378 26.05 -12.80 -12.38
CA ASP A 378 27.33 -12.80 -11.66
C ASP A 378 28.38 -13.69 -12.35
N LYS A 379 28.00 -14.95 -12.55
CA LYS A 379 28.78 -15.98 -13.25
C LYS A 379 27.96 -16.60 -14.36
N ARG A 380 28.61 -17.30 -15.29
CA ARG A 380 27.92 -18.07 -16.33
C ARG A 380 26.93 -19.01 -15.65
N THR A 381 25.64 -18.90 -16.01
CA THR A 381 24.57 -19.64 -15.36
C THR A 381 23.44 -19.96 -16.35
N LYS A 382 22.52 -20.82 -15.93
CA LYS A 382 21.30 -21.15 -16.65
C LYS A 382 20.12 -20.32 -16.10
N LEU A 383 19.20 -19.91 -16.96
CA LEU A 383 17.92 -19.29 -16.63
C LEU A 383 16.85 -19.94 -17.50
N GLY A 384 15.95 -20.73 -16.94
CA GLY A 384 15.10 -21.61 -17.75
C GLY A 384 15.95 -22.46 -18.69
N ASN A 385 15.76 -22.36 -20.01
CA ASN A 385 16.61 -23.04 -21.00
C ASN A 385 17.78 -22.20 -21.52
N LEU A 386 17.92 -20.94 -21.09
CA LEU A 386 18.91 -20.00 -21.57
C LEU A 386 20.23 -20.13 -20.80
N HIS A 387 21.34 -20.01 -21.49
CA HIS A 387 22.70 -19.94 -20.96
C HIS A 387 23.16 -18.49 -21.03
N LEU A 388 23.27 -17.88 -19.85
CA LEU A 388 23.57 -16.46 -19.72
C LEU A 388 25.08 -16.25 -19.48
N PRO A 389 25.73 -15.37 -20.24
CA PRO A 389 27.11 -15.00 -19.99
C PRO A 389 27.22 -14.09 -18.75
N PRO A 390 28.36 -14.12 -18.04
CA PRO A 390 28.58 -13.22 -16.91
C PRO A 390 28.55 -11.76 -17.36
N HIS A 391 28.20 -10.87 -16.43
CA HIS A 391 28.10 -9.42 -16.59
C HIS A 391 26.95 -8.91 -17.49
N MET A 392 26.12 -9.77 -18.06
CA MET A 392 24.87 -9.34 -18.70
C MET A 392 23.92 -8.74 -17.64
N GLU A 393 23.16 -7.71 -18.01
CA GLU A 393 22.05 -7.21 -17.19
C GLU A 393 20.75 -7.92 -17.54
N LEU A 394 19.92 -8.23 -16.54
CA LEU A 394 18.55 -8.71 -16.73
C LEU A 394 17.60 -7.57 -16.39
N TYR A 395 16.61 -7.35 -17.24
CA TYR A 395 15.64 -6.28 -17.13
C TYR A 395 14.22 -6.81 -17.09
N ILE A 396 13.58 -6.60 -15.94
CA ILE A 396 12.21 -7.02 -15.68
C ILE A 396 11.39 -5.74 -15.54
N SER A 397 10.29 -5.63 -16.28
CA SER A 397 9.43 -4.45 -16.20
C SER A 397 8.07 -4.81 -15.58
N PRO A 398 7.80 -4.39 -14.32
CA PRO A 398 6.46 -4.44 -13.76
C PRO A 398 5.44 -3.78 -14.68
N LEU A 399 5.78 -2.62 -15.27
CA LEU A 399 4.89 -1.93 -16.20
C LEU A 399 4.50 -2.79 -17.41
N THR A 400 5.45 -3.50 -18.02
CA THR A 400 5.14 -4.43 -19.13
C THR A 400 4.22 -5.56 -18.67
N LEU A 401 4.49 -6.19 -17.51
CA LEU A 401 3.64 -7.28 -17.00
C LEU A 401 2.24 -6.80 -16.61
N HIS A 402 2.12 -5.59 -16.07
CA HIS A 402 0.87 -5.00 -15.61
C HIS A 402 -0.03 -4.53 -16.76
N HIS A 403 0.55 -4.28 -17.94
CA HIS A 403 -0.12 -3.83 -19.17
C HIS A 403 -0.18 -4.94 -20.23
N ASP A 404 0.16 -6.18 -19.89
CA ASP A 404 0.11 -7.31 -20.83
C ASP A 404 -1.34 -7.78 -21.02
N HIS A 405 -1.84 -7.62 -22.24
CA HIS A 405 -3.17 -8.10 -22.66
C HIS A 405 -3.38 -9.60 -22.41
N ASN A 406 -2.34 -10.43 -22.54
CA ASN A 406 -2.46 -11.88 -22.29
C ASN A 406 -2.63 -12.21 -20.81
N LEU A 407 -2.13 -11.35 -19.92
CA LEU A 407 -2.22 -11.55 -18.47
C LEU A 407 -3.49 -10.94 -17.87
N TRP A 408 -3.93 -9.79 -18.39
CA TRP A 408 -4.99 -8.98 -17.79
C TRP A 408 -6.27 -8.86 -18.64
N GLY A 409 -6.25 -9.36 -19.88
CA GLY A 409 -7.39 -9.34 -20.80
C GLY A 409 -7.53 -8.06 -21.62
N GLU A 410 -8.57 -8.00 -22.45
CA GLU A 410 -8.84 -6.87 -23.36
C GLU A 410 -9.10 -5.55 -22.63
N ASP A 411 -9.59 -5.61 -21.40
CA ASP A 411 -9.87 -4.44 -20.58
C ASP A 411 -8.66 -3.97 -19.75
N VAL A 412 -7.43 -4.42 -20.07
CA VAL A 412 -6.19 -4.11 -19.33
C VAL A 412 -5.93 -2.61 -19.14
N HIS A 413 -6.40 -1.75 -20.03
CA HIS A 413 -6.23 -0.29 -19.90
C HIS A 413 -7.43 0.40 -19.24
N LEU A 414 -8.47 -0.34 -18.83
CA LEU A 414 -9.59 0.21 -18.05
C LEU A 414 -9.26 0.17 -16.56
N PHE A 415 -9.66 1.21 -15.83
CA PHE A 415 -9.64 1.21 -14.37
C PHE A 415 -10.78 0.34 -13.84
N LYS A 416 -10.44 -0.89 -13.44
CA LYS A 416 -11.43 -1.88 -12.98
C LYS A 416 -11.01 -2.51 -11.64
N PRO A 417 -11.21 -1.80 -10.52
CA PRO A 417 -10.87 -2.33 -9.19
C PRO A 417 -11.48 -3.69 -8.86
N GLU A 418 -12.68 -4.06 -9.36
CA GLU A 418 -13.30 -5.35 -9.05
C GLU A 418 -12.45 -6.58 -9.42
N ARG A 419 -11.42 -6.43 -10.29
CA ARG A 419 -10.44 -7.50 -10.55
C ARG A 419 -9.85 -8.07 -9.26
N PHE A 420 -9.64 -7.21 -8.27
CA PHE A 420 -9.01 -7.55 -7.00
C PHE A 420 -10.02 -7.98 -5.92
N ALA A 421 -11.32 -8.11 -6.23
CA ALA A 421 -12.36 -8.46 -5.26
C ALA A 421 -12.12 -9.81 -4.57
N LYS A 422 -11.47 -10.75 -5.26
CA LYS A 422 -11.08 -12.07 -4.71
C LYS A 422 -9.59 -12.14 -4.35
N GLY A 423 -8.93 -10.99 -4.21
CA GLY A 423 -7.51 -10.86 -3.91
C GLY A 423 -6.59 -11.04 -5.12
N ILE A 424 -5.31 -10.70 -4.93
CA ILE A 424 -4.26 -10.67 -5.97
C ILE A 424 -4.09 -12.03 -6.67
N VAL A 425 -4.15 -13.13 -5.93
CA VAL A 425 -3.94 -14.49 -6.50
C VAL A 425 -4.99 -14.79 -7.58
N MET A 426 -6.26 -14.48 -7.31
CA MET A 426 -7.33 -14.67 -8.27
C MET A 426 -7.26 -13.65 -9.41
N ALA A 427 -6.91 -12.40 -9.13
CA ALA A 427 -6.73 -11.35 -10.14
C ALA A 427 -5.64 -11.68 -11.17
N THR A 428 -4.67 -12.53 -10.79
CA THR A 428 -3.49 -12.89 -11.60
C THR A 428 -3.52 -14.32 -12.11
N ASN A 429 -4.70 -14.97 -12.14
CA ASN A 429 -4.86 -16.35 -12.61
C ASN A 429 -3.90 -17.33 -11.91
N ASN A 430 -3.75 -17.21 -10.58
CA ASN A 430 -2.84 -17.99 -9.75
C ASN A 430 -1.34 -17.78 -10.03
N ASN A 431 -0.96 -16.73 -10.78
CA ASN A 431 0.44 -16.36 -10.99
C ASN A 431 0.75 -14.98 -10.40
N PRO A 432 1.05 -14.88 -9.09
CA PRO A 432 1.23 -13.60 -8.41
C PRO A 432 2.41 -12.77 -8.92
N VAL A 433 3.31 -13.36 -9.72
CA VAL A 433 4.42 -12.62 -10.36
C VAL A 433 3.90 -11.62 -11.41
N ALA A 434 2.72 -11.88 -11.99
CA ALA A 434 2.06 -10.96 -12.90
C ALA A 434 1.71 -9.62 -12.25
N PHE A 435 1.58 -9.56 -10.91
CA PHE A 435 1.32 -8.33 -10.17
C PHE A 435 2.41 -8.05 -9.11
N MET A 436 3.45 -7.34 -9.52
CA MET A 436 4.62 -7.04 -8.67
C MET A 436 4.94 -5.54 -8.47
N PRO A 437 3.98 -4.67 -8.08
CA PRO A 437 4.24 -3.24 -7.87
C PRO A 437 5.25 -2.97 -6.74
N PHE A 438 5.36 -3.89 -5.78
CA PHE A 438 6.33 -3.86 -4.68
C PHE A 438 7.53 -4.79 -4.93
N GLY A 439 7.72 -5.29 -6.15
CA GLY A 439 8.66 -6.36 -6.44
C GLY A 439 8.15 -7.74 -5.99
N PHE A 440 9.02 -8.74 -6.04
CA PHE A 440 8.70 -10.13 -5.72
C PHE A 440 9.90 -10.85 -5.09
N GLY A 441 9.65 -11.95 -4.38
CA GLY A 441 10.67 -12.79 -3.76
C GLY A 441 11.30 -12.21 -2.48
N PRO A 442 12.50 -12.69 -2.07
CA PRO A 442 13.15 -12.27 -0.82
C PRO A 442 13.40 -10.76 -0.69
N ARG A 443 13.39 -10.04 -1.83
CA ARG A 443 13.58 -8.59 -1.91
C ARG A 443 12.30 -7.80 -2.17
N ILE A 444 11.11 -8.36 -1.95
CA ILE A 444 9.84 -7.62 -1.95
C ILE A 444 9.94 -6.37 -1.07
N CYS A 445 9.30 -5.26 -1.41
CA CYS A 445 9.41 -4.00 -0.68
C CYS A 445 9.18 -4.19 0.83
N VAL A 446 10.05 -3.59 1.65
CA VAL A 446 9.88 -3.64 3.13
C VAL A 446 8.80 -2.68 3.60
N GLY A 447 8.56 -1.59 2.86
CA GLY A 447 7.55 -0.59 3.19
C GLY A 447 6.18 -0.85 2.54
N LEU A 448 5.88 -2.09 2.12
CA LEU A 448 4.61 -2.41 1.44
C LEU A 448 3.41 -2.04 2.33
N ASP A 449 3.40 -2.55 3.57
CA ASP A 449 2.29 -2.32 4.50
C ASP A 449 2.21 -0.83 4.90
N PHE A 450 3.36 -0.19 5.14
CA PHE A 450 3.46 1.23 5.43
C PHE A 450 2.81 2.08 4.32
N ALA A 451 3.21 1.87 3.06
CA ALA A 451 2.70 2.64 1.93
C ALA A 451 1.20 2.41 1.69
N LYS A 452 0.71 1.17 1.86
CA LYS A 452 -0.73 0.87 1.76
C LYS A 452 -1.54 1.51 2.88
N ILE A 453 -1.05 1.48 4.13
CA ILE A 453 -1.72 2.12 5.27
C ILE A 453 -1.75 3.64 5.07
N GLU A 454 -0.61 4.24 4.72
CA GLU A 454 -0.52 5.67 4.41
C GLU A 454 -1.51 6.05 3.31
N ALA A 455 -1.48 5.36 2.16
CA ALA A 455 -2.40 5.63 1.06
C ALA A 455 -3.87 5.54 1.50
N LYS A 456 -4.24 4.53 2.30
CA LYS A 456 -5.60 4.40 2.82
C LYS A 456 -6.01 5.54 3.72
N ILE A 457 -5.16 5.94 4.66
CA ILE A 457 -5.44 7.04 5.59
C ILE A 457 -5.66 8.32 4.79
N VAL A 458 -4.73 8.64 3.89
CA VAL A 458 -4.78 9.85 3.07
C VAL A 458 -6.03 9.89 2.22
N ILE A 459 -6.28 8.85 1.42
CA ILE A 459 -7.43 8.81 0.52
C ILE A 459 -8.74 8.82 1.30
N SER A 460 -8.82 8.07 2.41
CA SER A 460 -10.05 8.04 3.22
C SER A 460 -10.38 9.41 3.80
N MET A 461 -9.39 10.09 4.39
CA MET A 461 -9.60 11.41 5.00
C MET A 461 -9.90 12.49 3.97
N ILE A 462 -9.29 12.42 2.77
CA ILE A 462 -9.63 13.28 1.65
C ILE A 462 -11.10 13.04 1.24
N LEU A 463 -11.47 11.79 0.98
CA LEU A 463 -12.81 11.43 0.50
C LEU A 463 -13.90 11.59 1.56
N GLN A 464 -13.58 11.67 2.84
CA GLN A 464 -14.56 12.06 3.87
C GLN A 464 -15.00 13.51 3.73
N ARG A 465 -14.08 14.40 3.32
CA ARG A 465 -14.28 15.86 3.31
C ARG A 465 -14.64 16.39 1.94
N TYR A 466 -14.01 15.85 0.90
CA TYR A 466 -14.08 16.42 -0.45
C TYR A 466 -14.69 15.43 -1.45
N ARG A 467 -15.42 16.00 -2.41
CA ARG A 467 -15.73 15.34 -3.69
C ARG A 467 -14.85 15.95 -4.76
N LEU A 468 -14.05 15.10 -5.39
CA LEU A 468 -12.97 15.53 -6.26
C LEU A 468 -13.31 15.26 -7.72
N VAL A 469 -13.09 16.27 -8.57
CA VAL A 469 -13.13 16.15 -10.03
C VAL A 469 -11.82 16.66 -10.62
N LEU A 470 -11.45 16.16 -11.81
CA LEU A 470 -10.29 16.69 -12.52
C LEU A 470 -10.60 18.12 -12.97
N SER A 471 -9.62 19.01 -12.82
CA SER A 471 -9.75 20.33 -13.41
C SER A 471 -9.73 20.26 -14.94
N THR A 472 -10.39 21.23 -15.58
CA THR A 472 -10.30 21.46 -17.02
C THR A 472 -8.89 21.80 -17.49
N THR A 473 -8.00 22.25 -16.60
CA THR A 473 -6.59 22.55 -16.88
C THR A 473 -5.68 21.33 -16.77
N TYR A 474 -6.19 20.19 -16.29
CA TYR A 474 -5.40 18.98 -16.10
C TYR A 474 -4.82 18.47 -17.42
N VAL A 475 -3.49 18.29 -17.45
CA VAL A 475 -2.78 17.75 -18.61
C VAL A 475 -2.24 16.37 -18.29
N HIS A 476 -2.81 15.33 -18.92
CA HIS A 476 -2.35 13.97 -18.74
C HIS A 476 -1.00 13.74 -19.47
N SER A 477 0.08 13.75 -18.70
CA SER A 477 1.43 13.49 -19.19
C SER A 477 2.24 12.63 -18.19
N PRO A 478 2.05 11.30 -18.19
CA PRO A 478 2.93 10.40 -17.45
C PRO A 478 4.36 10.49 -17.97
N VAL A 479 5.34 10.67 -17.07
CA VAL A 479 6.76 10.73 -17.42
C VAL A 479 7.59 9.84 -16.51
N LYS A 480 8.71 9.34 -17.03
CA LYS A 480 9.72 8.60 -16.28
C LYS A 480 10.94 9.49 -16.05
N VAL A 481 11.06 10.01 -14.83
CA VAL A 481 12.28 10.70 -14.38
C VAL A 481 13.21 9.66 -13.74
N PHE A 482 12.79 9.14 -12.60
CA PHE A 482 13.34 7.93 -11.98
C PHE A 482 12.21 6.94 -11.72
N MET A 483 11.11 7.47 -11.16
CA MET A 483 9.81 6.81 -11.05
C MET A 483 8.85 7.31 -12.15
N VAL A 484 7.74 6.60 -12.33
CA VAL A 484 6.58 7.09 -13.08
C VAL A 484 5.86 8.14 -12.25
N ARG A 485 5.62 9.33 -12.81
CA ARG A 485 4.93 10.44 -12.14
C ARG A 485 4.22 11.35 -13.15
N PRO A 486 3.22 12.15 -12.74
CA PRO A 486 2.63 13.16 -13.61
C PRO A 486 3.64 14.29 -13.86
N GLU A 487 3.91 14.63 -15.12
CA GLU A 487 4.88 15.67 -15.49
C GLU A 487 4.45 17.06 -15.00
N PHE A 488 3.17 17.37 -15.16
CA PHE A 488 2.56 18.66 -14.82
C PHE A 488 1.74 18.61 -13.53
N GLY A 489 1.88 17.56 -12.72
CA GLY A 489 1.04 17.35 -11.54
C GLY A 489 -0.38 16.87 -11.85
N VAL A 490 -1.27 16.94 -10.87
CA VAL A 490 -2.69 16.58 -10.97
C VAL A 490 -3.52 17.75 -10.45
N GLN A 491 -4.08 18.54 -11.38
CA GLN A 491 -4.98 19.64 -11.07
C GLN A 491 -6.39 19.11 -10.79
N LEU A 492 -6.89 19.38 -9.61
CA LEU A 492 -8.24 19.04 -9.16
C LEU A 492 -9.07 20.30 -8.97
N LEU A 493 -10.38 20.14 -9.11
CA LEU A 493 -11.37 21.09 -8.63
C LEU A 493 -12.25 20.37 -7.61
N GLU A 494 -12.63 21.10 -6.56
CA GLU A 494 -13.72 20.65 -5.70
C GLU A 494 -15.04 20.73 -6.48
N SER A 495 -15.82 19.65 -6.45
CA SER A 495 -17.15 19.70 -7.06
C SER A 495 -18.10 20.49 -6.15
N ASN A 496 -18.44 21.72 -6.52
CA ASN A 496 -19.56 22.45 -5.93
C ASN A 496 -20.87 21.75 -6.27
N ASN A 497 -21.33 20.85 -5.41
CA ASN A 497 -22.76 20.57 -5.31
C ASN A 497 -23.32 21.48 -4.22
N GLU A 498 -23.57 22.75 -4.56
CA GLU A 498 -24.37 23.69 -3.76
C GLU A 498 -25.76 23.15 -3.39
N ARG A 499 -26.17 21.99 -3.94
CA ARG A 499 -27.41 21.28 -3.60
C ARG A 499 -27.31 20.36 -2.38
N ASP A 500 -26.11 19.97 -1.95
CA ASP A 500 -25.97 19.05 -0.80
C ASP A 500 -25.63 19.79 0.51
N GLU A 501 -24.80 20.85 0.49
CA GLU A 501 -24.45 21.60 1.72
C GLU A 501 -25.59 22.48 2.26
N LYS A 502 -26.43 23.07 1.40
CA LYS A 502 -27.62 23.79 1.87
C LYS A 502 -28.65 22.87 2.55
N ASN A 503 -28.59 21.57 2.29
CA ASN A 503 -29.45 20.56 2.93
C ASN A 503 -28.79 19.89 4.15
N LEU A 504 -27.53 20.20 4.47
CA LEU A 504 -26.77 19.62 5.60
C LEU A 504 -26.45 20.61 6.72
N LYS A 505 -26.74 21.91 6.55
CA LYS A 505 -26.78 22.83 7.69
C LYS A 505 -27.99 22.52 8.55
N MET A 506 -27.81 21.52 9.42
CA MET A 506 -28.73 21.24 10.49
C MET A 506 -28.83 22.49 11.37
N SER A 507 -30.05 22.97 11.54
CA SER A 507 -30.38 23.91 12.59
C SER A 507 -29.91 23.36 13.94
N VAL A 508 -29.65 24.25 14.91
CA VAL A 508 -29.32 23.85 16.29
C VAL A 508 -30.38 22.88 16.84
N GLN A 509 -31.64 23.05 16.43
CA GLN A 509 -32.73 22.16 16.82
C GLN A 509 -32.57 20.76 16.23
N GLU A 510 -32.25 20.63 14.94
CA GLU A 510 -31.98 19.33 14.32
C GLU A 510 -30.75 18.66 14.95
N ILE A 511 -29.70 19.42 15.29
CA ILE A 511 -28.53 18.87 16.00
C ILE A 511 -28.93 18.34 17.37
N VAL A 512 -29.75 19.11 18.12
CA VAL A 512 -30.28 18.67 19.42
C VAL A 512 -31.12 17.41 19.27
N ASP A 513 -31.93 17.29 18.22
CA ASP A 513 -32.81 16.15 18.00
C ASP A 513 -32.04 14.90 17.52
N GLU A 514 -31.00 15.06 16.72
CA GLU A 514 -30.06 13.96 16.43
C GLU A 514 -29.28 13.56 17.68
N CYS A 515 -28.77 14.51 18.48
CA CYS A 515 -28.13 14.20 19.76
C CYS A 515 -29.04 13.39 20.69
N LYS A 516 -30.32 13.78 20.85
CA LYS A 516 -31.31 13.00 21.62
C LYS A 516 -31.45 11.60 21.04
N THR A 517 -31.49 11.47 19.72
CA THR A 517 -31.58 10.18 19.04
C THR A 517 -30.37 9.30 19.32
N PHE A 518 -29.15 9.85 19.23
CA PHE A 518 -27.91 9.13 19.54
C PHE A 518 -27.81 8.73 21.03
N TYR A 519 -28.13 9.65 21.95
CA TYR A 519 -28.13 9.34 23.39
C TYR A 519 -29.12 8.21 23.72
N PHE A 520 -30.34 8.29 23.19
CA PHE A 520 -31.34 7.26 23.43
C PHE A 520 -30.99 5.93 22.75
N ALA A 521 -30.63 5.97 21.45
CA ALA A 521 -30.34 4.78 20.67
C ALA A 521 -29.09 4.04 21.17
N GLY A 522 -28.01 4.77 21.50
CA GLY A 522 -26.77 4.19 21.99
C GLY A 522 -26.89 3.64 23.41
N HIS A 523 -27.60 4.34 24.31
CA HIS A 523 -27.70 3.93 25.71
C HIS A 523 -28.57 2.68 25.91
N GLU A 524 -29.84 2.73 25.47
CA GLU A 524 -30.81 1.70 25.79
C GLU A 524 -30.54 0.38 25.03
N THR A 525 -30.07 0.43 23.79
CA THR A 525 -29.80 -0.79 23.01
C THR A 525 -28.60 -1.56 23.55
N THR A 526 -27.49 -0.87 23.87
CA THR A 526 -26.30 -1.50 24.45
C THR A 526 -26.56 -1.99 25.87
N MET A 527 -27.30 -1.23 26.69
CA MET A 527 -27.72 -1.68 28.02
C MET A 527 -28.52 -2.98 27.95
N SER A 528 -29.50 -3.06 27.04
CA SER A 528 -30.30 -4.27 26.84
C SER A 528 -29.43 -5.46 26.43
N LEU A 529 -28.54 -5.28 25.44
CA LEU A 529 -27.59 -6.30 25.02
C LEU A 529 -26.74 -6.82 26.18
N LEU A 530 -26.14 -5.93 26.96
CA LEU A 530 -25.31 -6.27 28.11
C LEU A 530 -26.10 -7.04 29.17
N ALA A 531 -27.29 -6.56 29.53
CA ALA A 531 -28.14 -7.17 30.55
C ALA A 531 -28.53 -8.61 30.16
N TRP A 532 -29.03 -8.80 28.92
CA TRP A 532 -29.41 -10.12 28.45
C TRP A 532 -28.23 -11.07 28.31
N THR A 533 -27.08 -10.56 27.86
CA THR A 533 -25.87 -11.38 27.74
C THR A 533 -25.35 -11.81 29.11
N ILE A 534 -25.31 -10.92 30.10
CA ILE A 534 -24.93 -11.28 31.47
C ILE A 534 -25.89 -12.30 32.05
N MET A 535 -27.20 -12.13 31.87
CA MET A 535 -28.22 -13.08 32.32
C MET A 535 -27.98 -14.48 31.72
N LEU A 536 -27.79 -14.56 30.40
CA LEU A 536 -27.52 -15.81 29.69
C LEU A 536 -26.22 -16.46 30.15
N LEU A 537 -25.16 -15.69 30.36
CA LEU A 537 -23.90 -16.19 30.92
C LEU A 537 -24.06 -16.70 32.35
N CYS A 538 -24.88 -16.04 33.18
CA CYS A 538 -25.15 -16.50 34.54
C CYS A 538 -25.90 -17.85 34.56
N GLN A 539 -26.78 -18.09 33.59
CA GLN A 539 -27.45 -19.38 33.41
C GLN A 539 -26.53 -20.47 32.84
N ASN A 540 -25.50 -20.09 32.09
CA ASN A 540 -24.64 -21.01 31.35
C ASN A 540 -23.16 -20.83 31.72
N GLN A 541 -22.78 -21.28 32.93
CA GLN A 541 -21.45 -21.10 33.51
C GLN A 541 -20.29 -21.61 32.63
N GLU A 542 -20.52 -22.66 31.85
CA GLU A 542 -19.52 -23.19 30.90
C GLU A 542 -19.03 -22.14 29.90
N TRP A 543 -19.89 -21.21 29.49
CA TRP A 543 -19.52 -20.15 28.55
C TRP A 543 -18.73 -19.04 29.23
N GLN A 544 -18.95 -18.78 30.52
CA GLN A 544 -18.08 -17.88 31.28
C GLN A 544 -16.66 -18.41 31.31
N GLU A 545 -16.49 -19.72 31.53
CA GLU A 545 -15.16 -20.33 31.56
C GLU A 545 -14.51 -20.39 30.16
N LYS A 546 -15.25 -20.75 29.11
CA LYS A 546 -14.75 -20.72 27.73
C LYS A 546 -14.25 -19.34 27.33
N VAL A 547 -15.01 -18.28 27.65
CA VAL A 547 -14.59 -16.90 27.38
C VAL A 547 -13.38 -16.50 28.22
N ARG A 548 -13.30 -16.93 29.48
CA ARG A 548 -12.15 -16.65 30.34
C ARG A 548 -10.85 -17.25 29.79
N GLN A 549 -10.89 -18.50 29.34
CA GLN A 549 -9.75 -19.14 28.67
C GLN A 549 -9.39 -18.43 27.37
N GLU A 550 -10.40 -18.08 26.56
CA GLU A 550 -10.21 -17.35 25.30
C GLU A 550 -9.53 -15.97 25.50
N ILE A 551 -9.92 -15.22 26.54
CA ILE A 551 -9.35 -13.92 26.86
C ILE A 551 -7.86 -14.03 27.23
N ILE A 552 -7.45 -15.13 27.85
CA ILE A 552 -6.05 -15.41 28.20
C ILE A 552 -5.24 -15.77 26.95
N GLU A 553 -5.84 -16.46 25.98
CA GLU A 553 -5.17 -16.96 24.77
C GLU A 553 -5.18 -15.98 23.57
N VAL A 554 -5.81 -14.81 23.71
CA VAL A 554 -5.88 -13.73 22.68
C VAL A 554 -6.56 -14.19 21.37
N PHE A 555 -7.70 -14.87 21.49
CA PHE A 555 -8.65 -15.03 20.39
C PHE A 555 -10.02 -14.46 20.83
N GLY A 556 -10.91 -14.10 19.91
CA GLY A 556 -12.15 -13.37 20.24
C GLY A 556 -13.40 -13.93 19.56
N GLN A 557 -13.37 -15.21 19.21
CA GLN A 557 -14.41 -15.88 18.44
C GLN A 557 -15.58 -16.35 19.33
N THR A 558 -15.31 -16.79 20.56
CA THR A 558 -16.32 -17.29 21.50
C THR A 558 -17.22 -16.18 21.99
N LEU A 559 -16.64 -15.05 22.42
CA LEU A 559 -17.43 -13.91 22.87
C LEU A 559 -18.32 -13.32 21.75
N ASN A 560 -17.86 -13.35 20.50
CA ASN A 560 -18.68 -12.99 19.34
C ASN A 560 -19.93 -13.86 19.22
N MET A 561 -19.76 -15.19 19.28
CA MET A 561 -20.86 -16.15 19.19
C MET A 561 -21.90 -15.94 20.30
N ILE A 562 -21.44 -15.67 21.52
CA ILE A 562 -22.30 -15.39 22.68
C ILE A 562 -23.11 -14.12 22.44
N ILE A 563 -22.47 -13.03 22.00
CA ILE A 563 -23.15 -11.77 21.71
C ILE A 563 -24.20 -11.94 20.62
N ASP A 564 -23.87 -12.64 19.53
CA ASP A 564 -24.82 -12.85 18.42
C ASP A 564 -26.01 -13.74 18.84
N GLU A 565 -25.79 -14.77 19.65
CA GLU A 565 -26.87 -15.59 20.19
C GLU A 565 -27.72 -14.85 21.23
N SER A 566 -27.12 -13.99 22.06
CA SER A 566 -27.86 -13.09 22.96
C SER A 566 -28.77 -12.15 22.17
N LEU A 567 -28.25 -11.52 21.11
CA LEU A 567 -29.01 -10.64 20.22
C LEU A 567 -30.14 -11.37 19.47
N ARG A 568 -29.96 -12.66 19.18
CA ARG A 568 -31.01 -13.50 18.58
C ARG A 568 -32.13 -13.77 19.58
N LEU A 569 -31.81 -14.21 20.79
CA LEU A 569 -32.82 -14.53 21.79
C LEU A 569 -33.56 -13.29 22.28
N TYR A 570 -32.83 -12.19 22.50
CA TYR A 570 -33.35 -10.93 23.03
C TYR A 570 -32.93 -9.75 22.15
N PRO A 571 -33.51 -9.61 20.95
CA PRO A 571 -33.21 -8.48 20.08
C PRO A 571 -33.68 -7.18 20.75
N PRO A 572 -32.82 -6.15 20.89
CA PRO A 572 -33.22 -4.89 21.50
C PRO A 572 -34.45 -4.28 20.82
N VAL A 573 -34.51 -4.34 19.49
CA VAL A 573 -35.65 -3.87 18.69
C VAL A 573 -36.49 -5.07 18.23
N PRO A 574 -37.65 -5.35 18.86
CA PRO A 574 -38.45 -6.53 18.54
C PRO A 574 -39.30 -6.37 17.26
N ALA A 575 -39.40 -5.14 16.75
CA ALA A 575 -40.22 -4.80 15.60
C ALA A 575 -39.74 -3.53 14.89
N ILE A 576 -39.81 -3.57 13.56
CA ILE A 576 -39.47 -2.48 12.66
C ILE A 576 -40.71 -2.15 11.84
N LYS A 577 -41.10 -0.87 11.83
CA LYS A 577 -42.20 -0.37 11.00
C LYS A 577 -41.65 0.34 9.76
N ARG A 578 -42.33 0.14 8.63
CA ARG A 578 -42.12 0.91 7.40
C ARG A 578 -43.47 1.40 6.89
N LYS A 579 -43.50 2.50 6.15
CA LYS A 579 -44.70 3.01 5.50
C LYS A 579 -44.48 3.03 4.00
N VAL A 580 -45.44 2.52 3.24
CA VAL A 580 -45.40 2.52 1.78
C VAL A 580 -45.66 3.94 1.31
N ASP A 581 -44.67 4.58 0.70
CA ASP A 581 -44.80 5.97 0.24
C ASP A 581 -45.68 6.07 -1.01
N LYS A 582 -45.39 5.24 -2.00
CA LYS A 582 -46.13 5.12 -3.27
C LYS A 582 -46.41 3.65 -3.58
N GLN A 583 -47.38 3.40 -4.46
CA GLN A 583 -47.75 2.04 -4.84
C GLN A 583 -46.51 1.27 -5.30
N THR A 584 -46.22 0.17 -4.63
CA THR A 584 -44.95 -0.55 -4.80
C THR A 584 -45.20 -2.05 -4.81
N LYS A 585 -44.46 -2.77 -5.65
CA LYS A 585 -44.47 -4.24 -5.68
C LYS A 585 -43.46 -4.79 -4.67
N LEU A 586 -43.91 -5.65 -3.75
CA LEU A 586 -43.05 -6.37 -2.81
C LEU A 586 -43.22 -7.88 -3.04
N GLY A 587 -42.23 -8.49 -3.71
CA GLY A 587 -42.36 -9.86 -4.21
C GLY A 587 -43.52 -9.99 -5.18
N ASN A 588 -44.50 -10.85 -4.87
CA ASN A 588 -45.71 -11.02 -5.69
C ASN A 588 -46.87 -10.12 -5.25
N LEU A 589 -46.69 -9.28 -4.22
CA LEU A 589 -47.73 -8.43 -3.66
C LEU A 589 -47.67 -7.02 -4.26
N GLN A 590 -48.83 -6.45 -4.56
CA GLN A 590 -48.99 -5.05 -4.93
C GLN A 590 -49.45 -4.27 -3.70
N LEU A 591 -48.59 -3.39 -3.17
CA LEU A 591 -48.87 -2.66 -1.93
C LEU A 591 -49.37 -1.25 -2.23
N PRO A 592 -50.52 -0.82 -1.66
CA PRO A 592 -51.02 0.54 -1.84
C PRO A 592 -50.18 1.56 -1.04
N PRO A 593 -50.16 2.84 -1.46
CA PRO A 593 -49.60 3.92 -0.66
C PRO A 593 -50.21 3.96 0.76
N GLN A 594 -49.46 4.53 1.69
CA GLN A 594 -49.81 4.74 3.10
C GLN A 594 -49.95 3.47 3.96
N MET A 595 -49.87 2.26 3.38
CA MET A 595 -49.88 1.01 4.15
C MET A 595 -48.65 0.92 5.07
N GLU A 596 -48.86 0.56 6.33
CA GLU A 596 -47.77 0.23 7.25
C GLU A 596 -47.37 -1.24 7.10
N LEU A 597 -46.06 -1.48 6.95
CA LEU A 597 -45.46 -2.80 6.96
C LEU A 597 -44.79 -3.02 8.31
N TYR A 598 -45.05 -4.18 8.90
CA TYR A 598 -44.50 -4.59 10.18
C TYR A 598 -43.56 -5.77 9.98
N ILE A 599 -42.29 -5.58 10.29
CA ILE A 599 -41.26 -6.61 10.25
C ILE A 599 -40.89 -6.92 11.69
N SER A 600 -40.97 -8.18 12.11
CA SER A 600 -40.64 -8.57 13.48
C SER A 600 -39.32 -9.34 13.52
N PRO A 601 -38.19 -8.69 13.87
CA PRO A 601 -36.96 -9.38 14.23
C PRO A 601 -37.20 -10.47 15.28
N LEU A 602 -38.00 -10.18 16.30
CA LEU A 602 -38.30 -11.17 17.35
C LEU A 602 -38.94 -12.45 16.78
N ALA A 603 -39.93 -12.34 15.89
CA ALA A 603 -40.53 -13.51 15.27
C ALA A 603 -39.55 -14.27 14.37
N LEU A 604 -38.76 -13.54 13.56
CA LEU A 604 -37.76 -14.15 12.67
C LEU A 604 -36.65 -14.86 13.43
N HIS A 605 -36.22 -14.31 14.57
CA HIS A 605 -35.16 -14.86 15.42
C HIS A 605 -35.61 -16.10 16.21
N HIS A 606 -36.93 -16.27 16.37
CA HIS A 606 -37.56 -17.38 17.07
C HIS A 606 -38.29 -18.36 16.12
N ASP A 607 -38.13 -18.22 14.80
CA ASP A 607 -38.73 -19.13 13.83
C ASP A 607 -37.96 -20.47 13.77
N HIS A 608 -38.61 -21.55 14.22
CA HIS A 608 -38.07 -22.92 14.19
C HIS A 608 -37.72 -23.39 12.78
N LYS A 609 -38.35 -22.86 11.72
CA LYS A 609 -38.00 -23.21 10.33
C LYS A 609 -36.65 -22.68 9.90
N ILE A 610 -36.21 -21.58 10.52
CA ILE A 610 -34.92 -20.94 10.22
C ILE A 610 -33.85 -21.48 11.18
N TRP A 611 -34.17 -21.54 12.47
CA TRP A 611 -33.20 -21.80 13.53
C TRP A 611 -33.24 -23.23 14.09
N GLY A 612 -34.15 -24.07 13.60
CA GLY A 612 -34.34 -25.46 14.04
C GLY A 612 -35.11 -25.60 15.35
N GLU A 613 -35.38 -26.84 15.76
CA GLU A 613 -36.21 -27.17 16.94
C GLU A 613 -35.67 -26.63 18.27
N ASN A 614 -34.36 -26.43 18.36
CA ASN A 614 -33.70 -25.89 19.56
C ASN A 614 -33.65 -24.35 19.57
N VAL A 615 -34.51 -23.67 18.81
CA VAL A 615 -34.53 -22.21 18.64
C VAL A 615 -34.64 -21.43 19.96
N HIS A 616 -35.27 -21.99 20.99
CA HIS A 616 -35.40 -21.32 22.29
C HIS A 616 -34.22 -21.55 23.24
N LEU A 617 -33.27 -22.42 22.89
CA LEU A 617 -32.07 -22.66 23.68
C LEU A 617 -30.99 -21.63 23.37
N PHE A 618 -30.22 -21.25 24.40
CA PHE A 618 -29.00 -20.48 24.24
C PHE A 618 -27.90 -21.39 23.68
N LYS A 619 -27.61 -21.26 22.38
CA LYS A 619 -26.61 -22.09 21.69
C LYS A 619 -25.65 -21.24 20.83
N PRO A 620 -24.63 -20.61 21.45
CA PRO A 620 -23.66 -19.78 20.73
C PRO A 620 -22.99 -20.46 19.53
N GLU A 621 -22.76 -21.78 19.56
CA GLU A 621 -22.09 -22.50 18.46
C GLU A 621 -22.82 -22.40 17.11
N ARG A 622 -24.08 -21.99 17.08
CA ARG A 622 -24.79 -21.66 15.83
C ARG A 622 -23.99 -20.70 14.97
N PHE A 623 -23.31 -19.75 15.59
CA PHE A 623 -22.55 -18.71 14.92
C PHE A 623 -21.09 -19.08 14.66
N ALA A 624 -20.66 -20.32 14.95
CA ALA A 624 -19.26 -20.75 14.76
C ALA A 624 -18.76 -20.61 13.31
N LYS A 625 -19.66 -20.75 12.33
CA LYS A 625 -19.39 -20.58 10.89
C LYS A 625 -19.95 -19.25 10.33
N GLY A 626 -20.25 -18.29 11.20
CA GLY A 626 -20.82 -17.00 10.85
C GLY A 626 -22.33 -16.99 10.64
N ILE A 627 -22.89 -15.79 10.51
CA ILE A 627 -24.35 -15.52 10.46
C ILE A 627 -25.04 -16.23 9.28
N VAL A 628 -24.41 -16.26 8.10
CA VAL A 628 -25.00 -16.88 6.89
C VAL A 628 -25.30 -18.36 7.13
N MET A 629 -24.36 -19.08 7.76
CA MET A 629 -24.54 -20.50 8.08
C MET A 629 -25.53 -20.69 9.24
N ALA A 630 -25.51 -19.80 10.22
CA ALA A 630 -26.43 -19.83 11.36
C ALA A 630 -27.91 -19.67 10.94
N THR A 631 -28.15 -18.96 9.83
CA THR A 631 -29.48 -18.60 9.30
C THR A 631 -29.92 -19.43 8.09
N ASN A 632 -29.32 -20.61 7.88
CA ASN A 632 -29.62 -21.48 6.74
C ASN A 632 -29.51 -20.76 5.37
N ASN A 633 -28.42 -20.01 5.18
CA ASN A 633 -28.14 -19.16 4.01
C ASN A 633 -29.13 -18.01 3.79
N ASN A 634 -29.89 -17.61 4.80
CA ASN A 634 -30.77 -16.45 4.77
C ASN A 634 -30.35 -15.39 5.82
N PRO A 635 -29.28 -14.61 5.56
CA PRO A 635 -28.73 -13.67 6.54
C PRO A 635 -29.72 -12.59 7.01
N VAL A 636 -30.76 -12.29 6.22
CA VAL A 636 -31.83 -11.33 6.60
C VAL A 636 -32.60 -11.80 7.82
N ALA A 637 -32.65 -13.11 8.06
CA ALA A 637 -33.29 -13.68 9.24
C ALA A 637 -32.60 -13.31 10.56
N PHE A 638 -31.35 -12.84 10.52
CA PHE A 638 -30.65 -12.31 11.68
C PHE A 638 -30.45 -10.80 11.56
N MET A 639 -31.47 -10.04 11.98
CA MET A 639 -31.50 -8.58 11.90
C MET A 639 -31.70 -7.85 13.25
N PRO A 640 -30.88 -8.10 14.29
CA PRO A 640 -31.04 -7.47 15.61
C PRO A 640 -30.89 -5.94 15.60
N PHE A 641 -30.23 -5.40 14.57
CA PHE A 641 -30.00 -3.97 14.34
C PHE A 641 -30.59 -3.50 13.00
N GLY A 642 -31.57 -4.22 12.46
CA GLY A 642 -32.09 -3.98 11.13
C GLY A 642 -31.25 -4.62 10.03
N PHE A 643 -31.57 -4.29 8.78
CA PHE A 643 -30.89 -4.81 7.58
C PHE A 643 -31.04 -3.82 6.42
N GLY A 644 -30.09 -3.81 5.49
CA GLY A 644 -30.09 -2.95 4.29
C GLY A 644 -29.62 -1.51 4.56
N PRO A 645 -29.95 -0.54 3.68
CA PRO A 645 -29.40 0.84 3.73
C PRO A 645 -29.73 1.65 4.99
N ARG A 646 -30.59 1.13 5.87
CA ARG A 646 -30.98 1.74 7.15
C ARG A 646 -30.67 0.79 8.32
N ILE A 647 -29.65 -0.06 8.17
CA ILE A 647 -29.08 -0.82 9.28
C ILE A 647 -28.54 0.17 10.33
N CYS A 648 -28.59 -0.21 11.61
CA CYS A 648 -28.15 0.65 12.70
C CYS A 648 -26.68 1.05 12.49
N VAL A 649 -26.43 2.36 12.45
CA VAL A 649 -25.07 2.92 12.36
C VAL A 649 -24.20 2.57 13.58
N GLY A 650 -24.82 2.29 14.73
CA GLY A 650 -24.13 1.92 15.97
C GLY A 650 -23.88 0.43 16.17
N LEU A 651 -24.19 -0.45 15.19
CA LEU A 651 -24.08 -1.91 15.33
C LEU A 651 -22.69 -2.35 15.82
N ASP A 652 -21.64 -1.96 15.11
CA ASP A 652 -20.28 -2.41 15.43
C ASP A 652 -19.78 -1.79 16.73
N PHE A 653 -20.11 -0.52 16.97
CA PHE A 653 -19.79 0.16 18.22
C PHE A 653 -20.40 -0.57 19.43
N ALA A 654 -21.70 -0.91 19.36
CA ALA A 654 -22.38 -1.65 20.43
C ALA A 654 -21.78 -3.05 20.66
N LYS A 655 -21.41 -3.78 19.59
CA LYS A 655 -20.76 -5.09 19.72
C LYS A 655 -19.35 -4.97 20.32
N ILE A 656 -18.58 -3.95 19.95
CA ILE A 656 -17.24 -3.70 20.51
C ILE A 656 -17.35 -3.32 21.99
N GLU A 657 -18.22 -2.39 22.33
CA GLU A 657 -18.48 -1.98 23.71
C GLU A 657 -18.89 -3.18 24.57
N ALA A 658 -19.84 -4.00 24.10
CA ALA A 658 -20.25 -5.20 24.79
C ALA A 658 -19.10 -6.18 25.03
N LYS A 659 -18.24 -6.40 24.02
CA LYS A 659 -17.05 -7.27 24.18
C LYS A 659 -16.11 -6.76 25.25
N ILE A 660 -15.80 -5.46 25.24
CA ILE A 660 -14.88 -4.85 26.20
C ILE A 660 -15.44 -5.00 27.62
N VAL A 661 -16.70 -4.60 27.83
CA VAL A 661 -17.35 -4.66 29.15
C VAL A 661 -17.44 -6.09 29.66
N ILE A 662 -17.94 -7.03 28.85
CA ILE A 662 -18.07 -8.42 29.26
C ILE A 662 -16.70 -9.05 29.54
N SER A 663 -15.69 -8.77 28.71
CA SER A 663 -14.34 -9.30 28.94
C SER A 663 -13.75 -8.78 30.25
N MET A 664 -13.88 -7.48 30.52
CA MET A 664 -13.39 -6.87 31.77
C MET A 664 -14.09 -7.45 33.01
N ILE A 665 -15.38 -7.76 32.91
CA ILE A 665 -16.14 -8.39 34.00
C ILE A 665 -15.67 -9.84 34.20
N LEU A 666 -15.64 -10.66 33.14
CA LEU A 666 -15.34 -12.10 33.24
C LEU A 666 -13.88 -12.40 33.62
N GLN A 667 -12.96 -11.46 33.36
CA GLN A 667 -11.57 -11.53 33.84
C GLN A 667 -11.46 -11.49 35.37
N ARG A 668 -12.40 -10.84 36.05
CA ARG A 668 -12.30 -10.51 37.48
C ARG A 668 -13.35 -11.21 38.34
N TYR A 669 -14.43 -11.65 37.71
CA TYR A 669 -15.58 -12.14 38.43
C TYR A 669 -16.18 -13.38 37.77
N ARG A 670 -16.70 -14.26 38.63
CA ARG A 670 -17.71 -15.27 38.31
C ARG A 670 -19.07 -14.71 38.69
N MET A 671 -20.08 -14.93 37.86
CA MET A 671 -21.43 -14.42 38.12
C MET A 671 -22.47 -15.52 38.05
N VAL A 672 -23.40 -15.57 39.00
CA VAL A 672 -24.59 -16.45 38.96
C VAL A 672 -25.85 -15.61 39.14
N LEU A 673 -27.01 -16.11 38.71
CA LEU A 673 -28.26 -15.41 38.97
C LEU A 673 -28.57 -15.41 40.47
N SER A 674 -29.07 -14.28 40.97
CA SER A 674 -29.60 -14.20 42.33
C SER A 674 -30.81 -15.12 42.49
N THR A 675 -31.02 -15.67 43.68
CA THR A 675 -32.24 -16.41 44.03
C THR A 675 -33.51 -15.55 43.95
N THR A 676 -33.34 -14.22 43.96
CA THR A 676 -34.44 -13.24 43.80
C THR A 676 -34.68 -12.82 42.35
N TYR A 677 -33.92 -13.33 41.39
CA TYR A 677 -34.11 -12.98 39.98
C TYR A 677 -35.43 -13.55 39.44
N VAL A 678 -36.21 -12.69 38.79
CA VAL A 678 -37.45 -13.05 38.11
C VAL A 678 -37.30 -12.80 36.61
N HIS A 679 -37.38 -13.87 35.82
CA HIS A 679 -37.28 -13.77 34.36
C HIS A 679 -38.60 -13.27 33.76
N SER A 680 -38.68 -11.97 33.51
CA SER A 680 -39.83 -11.31 32.86
C SER A 680 -39.34 -10.34 31.77
N PRO A 681 -39.19 -10.78 30.51
CA PRO A 681 -38.93 -9.89 29.39
C PRO A 681 -40.16 -9.03 29.09
N VAL A 682 -40.00 -7.71 29.10
CA VAL A 682 -41.07 -6.76 28.78
C VAL A 682 -40.68 -5.89 27.59
N LYS A 683 -41.67 -5.56 26.76
CA LYS A 683 -41.55 -4.59 25.66
C LYS A 683 -42.16 -3.26 26.09
N VAL A 684 -41.32 -2.28 26.39
CA VAL A 684 -41.76 -0.87 26.53
C VAL A 684 -41.57 -0.17 25.19
N PHE A 685 -40.32 0.05 24.81
CA PHE A 685 -39.91 0.41 23.46
C PHE A 685 -38.96 -0.65 22.90
N MET A 686 -37.94 -1.00 23.69
CA MET A 686 -37.07 -2.16 23.50
C MET A 686 -37.47 -3.34 24.38
N VAL A 687 -36.92 -4.52 24.08
CA VAL A 687 -36.99 -5.69 24.95
C VAL A 687 -36.01 -5.50 26.10
N ARG A 688 -36.50 -5.51 27.35
CA ARG A 688 -35.67 -5.37 28.55
C ARG A 688 -36.19 -6.26 29.69
N PRO A 689 -35.35 -6.60 30.68
CA PRO A 689 -35.81 -7.32 31.86
C PRO A 689 -36.64 -6.38 32.74
N GLU A 690 -37.92 -6.71 32.97
CA GLU A 690 -38.87 -5.87 33.71
C GLU A 690 -38.36 -5.51 35.11
N PHE A 691 -37.78 -6.48 35.81
CA PHE A 691 -37.27 -6.34 37.17
C PHE A 691 -35.74 -6.16 37.22
N GLY A 692 -35.07 -5.95 36.08
CA GLY A 692 -33.61 -5.97 35.98
C GLY A 692 -33.00 -7.38 36.05
N VAL A 693 -31.67 -7.47 36.05
CA VAL A 693 -30.94 -8.74 36.19
C VAL A 693 -30.15 -8.73 37.49
N GLN A 694 -30.70 -9.31 38.54
CA GLN A 694 -30.00 -9.49 39.82
C GLN A 694 -28.99 -10.62 39.70
N VAL A 695 -27.71 -10.28 39.84
CA VAL A 695 -26.60 -11.23 39.81
C VAL A 695 -25.87 -11.25 41.14
N ILE A 696 -25.39 -12.43 41.53
CA ILE A 696 -24.40 -12.61 42.59
C ILE A 696 -23.04 -12.67 41.92
N VAL A 697 -22.14 -11.81 42.36
CA VAL A 697 -20.80 -11.65 41.77
C VAL A 697 -19.77 -12.14 42.77
N GLU A 698 -18.95 -13.10 42.36
CA GLU A 698 -17.83 -13.62 43.14
C GLU A 698 -16.53 -13.20 42.48
N ARG A 699 -15.63 -12.58 43.23
CA ARG A 699 -14.30 -12.21 42.72
C ARG A 699 -13.45 -13.46 42.55
N ILE A 700 -12.76 -13.55 41.42
CA ILE A 700 -11.80 -14.62 41.09
C ILE A 700 -10.39 -14.14 41.43
#